data_AF-D8F0J2-F1
#
_entry.id   AF-D8F0J2-F1
#
_cell.length_a   1.000
_cell.length_b   1.000
_cell.length_c   1.000
_cell.angle_alpha   90.00
_cell.angle_beta   90.00
_cell.angle_gamma   90.00
#
_symmetry.space_group_name_H-M   'P 1'
#
loop_
_entity.id
_entity.type
_entity.pdbx_description
1 polymer ?
#
loop_
_entity_poly.entity_id
_entity_poly.type
_entity_poly.pdbx_seq_one_letter_code
_entity_poly.pdbx_strand_id
1 'polypeptide(L)'
;MGQIHAKSLLLKRLVVLGLALGLTITATLMPMDLFEKKVVALSTPVGDVLEVKEGINGTFSVYRDTEGHLELKSETTGIAGDGDFRIAQKMLGHMGVLLNKNAGDILSIGFGGGETTACLAINNKLNRLDCVEISPEVVQMALKFFKHINLGDELDRKVNMIYMDGKNYLYLTEKRYDIIINGANIPTYSGSAPLFTRDHFQNALEHLNPGGLFISKLHLMSTSKPSFDSILGTFMEVFPHATIWFPTAKPYRFFYLVGSQEKQWICPRFIESQLEKKEIQESISYLNIYHYQDVLSCYVGDKNDIKNYLKEYALNTDYMPYVEFTPIAKNGLSASEFFEFIDSVHNGSVVDHIDWSGMPRDEQGRWQERYGLLHEIWHFQLKILYEEDMLLSLQRLHDFRQLLPKNKALLDLEDDYLSFVKPVSFNNTDRVMMGIDEVLRKRPEFGAGWLVKSWALQAKKDLGGSLIAGKKAVQYSPFTVSAYENLGFIHFEMGQFHEAVSMYRKAIRIKPGKAELYQDLGTVFLMHGQLDNAVSQFSRALKIRPNFVAAHLGLARAMGAKGRNEEAIAHFREVLKINPGNLEAANDLAWVFATYPDAKFRNGPEAVRLAKMVCEATEYKLPLPLDTLAAAYAESGLFDKAQETAKKAGILAKSTGQERLWADIERRLQSYRSKRAFCSPRNPKTEVESTHLSKLKTEEKNRHLWHGSGKKSESRVRISIISVKEQPIAQEILRELKAGGNFSELVRRYSIGPGAEHGGDIGYIAPGDMVEDLRAVAMNLKVGQYSGTVETGNGYFIIMKTDERSSPQTLPEETQEIPGINSK
;
A
#
# COMPACT_ATOMS: atom_id res chain seq x y z
N MET A 1 27.69 -57.34 41.03
CA MET A 1 26.88 -56.54 40.07
C MET A 1 25.82 -55.63 40.72
N GLY A 2 25.30 -55.91 41.93
CA GLY A 2 24.30 -55.04 42.58
C GLY A 2 24.79 -53.65 43.05
N GLN A 3 26.05 -53.52 43.48
CA GLN A 3 26.58 -52.22 43.98
C GLN A 3 26.90 -51.19 42.87
N ILE A 4 27.13 -51.63 41.63
CA ILE A 4 27.41 -50.73 40.49
C ILE A 4 26.10 -50.12 39.96
N HIS A 5 24.99 -50.87 40.00
CA HIS A 5 23.67 -50.39 39.60
C HIS A 5 23.09 -49.38 40.60
N ALA A 6 23.30 -49.58 41.91
CA ALA A 6 22.86 -48.64 42.95
C ALA A 6 23.60 -47.29 42.88
N LYS A 7 24.92 -47.29 42.60
CA LYS A 7 25.71 -46.05 42.46
C LYS A 7 25.34 -45.25 41.19
N SER A 8 25.00 -45.93 40.10
CA SER A 8 24.50 -45.31 38.86
C SER A 8 23.15 -44.60 39.04
N LEU A 9 22.23 -45.23 39.80
CA LEU A 9 20.91 -44.65 40.08
C LEU A 9 21.00 -43.44 41.04
N LEU A 10 21.91 -43.49 42.02
CA LEU A 10 22.15 -42.39 42.95
C LEU A 10 22.76 -41.18 42.24
N LEU A 11 23.69 -41.41 41.31
CA LEU A 11 24.32 -40.34 40.51
C LEU A 11 23.31 -39.67 39.57
N LYS A 12 22.42 -40.46 38.94
CA LYS A 12 21.32 -39.90 38.12
C LYS A 12 20.32 -39.09 38.94
N ARG A 13 19.99 -39.52 40.17
CA ARG A 13 19.12 -38.74 41.08
C ARG A 13 19.77 -37.46 41.58
N LEU A 14 21.08 -37.47 41.85
CA LEU A 14 21.83 -36.27 42.24
C LEU A 14 21.98 -35.26 41.09
N VAL A 15 22.11 -35.72 39.85
CA VAL A 15 22.11 -34.84 38.67
C VAL A 15 20.73 -34.22 38.44
N VAL A 16 19.64 -34.99 38.61
CA VAL A 16 18.27 -34.48 38.52
C VAL A 16 17.95 -33.51 39.66
N LEU A 17 18.40 -33.79 40.90
CA LEU A 17 18.27 -32.84 42.01
C LEU A 17 19.14 -31.59 41.83
N GLY A 18 20.34 -31.71 41.25
CA GLY A 18 21.19 -30.56 40.94
C GLY A 18 20.58 -29.66 39.85
N LEU A 19 19.94 -30.25 38.84
CA LEU A 19 19.19 -29.51 37.82
C LEU A 19 17.93 -28.87 38.40
N ALA A 20 17.21 -29.55 39.29
CA ALA A 20 16.04 -29.00 39.98
C ALA A 20 16.41 -27.88 40.96
N LEU A 21 17.54 -27.98 41.66
CA LEU A 21 18.03 -26.92 42.55
C LEU A 21 18.55 -25.72 41.76
N GLY A 22 19.21 -25.95 40.62
CA GLY A 22 19.63 -24.89 39.68
C GLY A 22 18.45 -24.11 39.08
N LEU A 23 17.34 -24.80 38.77
CA LEU A 23 16.08 -24.19 38.34
C LEU A 23 15.39 -23.40 39.47
N THR A 24 15.49 -23.86 40.72
CA THR A 24 14.90 -23.16 41.88
C THR A 24 15.70 -21.92 42.30
N ILE A 25 17.04 -21.95 42.17
CA ILE A 25 17.92 -20.82 42.47
C ILE A 25 17.86 -19.74 41.36
N THR A 26 17.69 -20.14 40.10
CA THR A 26 17.41 -19.17 39.01
C THR A 26 16.02 -18.53 39.14
N ALA A 27 15.02 -19.24 39.68
CA ALA A 27 13.70 -18.70 39.95
C ALA A 27 13.62 -17.73 41.15
N THR A 28 14.61 -17.74 42.06
CA THR A 28 14.61 -16.88 43.27
C THR A 28 15.49 -15.64 43.16
N LEU A 29 16.36 -15.56 42.15
CA LEU A 29 17.21 -14.39 41.88
C LEU A 29 16.75 -13.55 40.67
N MET A 30 15.68 -13.95 39.99
CA MET A 30 14.98 -13.09 39.04
C MET A 30 13.87 -12.32 39.77
N PRO A 31 13.77 -10.98 39.62
CA PRO A 31 12.64 -10.25 40.17
C PRO A 31 11.33 -10.86 39.65
N MET A 32 10.44 -11.20 40.58
CA MET A 32 9.10 -11.69 40.28
C MET A 32 8.28 -10.58 39.62
N ASP A 33 8.30 -10.57 38.29
CA ASP A 33 7.28 -9.97 37.41
C ASP A 33 6.76 -11.04 36.42
N LEU A 34 6.59 -12.28 36.88
CA LEU A 34 6.08 -13.40 36.05
C LEU A 34 4.55 -13.52 36.02
N PHE A 35 3.82 -12.54 36.56
CA PHE A 35 2.36 -12.43 36.43
C PHE A 35 1.89 -11.03 36.02
N GLU A 36 2.72 -10.23 35.34
CA GLU A 36 2.11 -9.40 34.31
C GLU A 36 1.63 -10.35 33.22
N LYS A 37 0.31 -10.51 33.14
CA LYS A 37 -0.34 -11.00 31.94
C LYS A 37 0.29 -10.26 30.75
N LYS A 38 1.24 -10.91 30.08
CA LYS A 38 1.19 -11.02 28.62
C LYS A 38 -0.15 -11.72 28.34
N VAL A 39 -1.21 -10.92 28.40
CA VAL A 39 -2.10 -10.87 27.25
C VAL A 39 -1.12 -10.63 26.12
N VAL A 40 -0.70 -11.72 25.47
CA VAL A 40 -0.35 -11.63 24.06
C VAL A 40 -1.65 -11.17 23.45
N ALA A 41 -1.83 -9.86 23.48
CA ALA A 41 -2.71 -9.21 22.57
C ALA A 41 -2.04 -9.54 21.24
N LEU A 42 -2.57 -10.56 20.57
CA LEU A 42 -2.83 -10.46 19.14
C LEU A 42 -3.81 -9.29 18.97
N SER A 43 -3.43 -8.09 19.42
CA SER A 43 -4.00 -6.86 18.98
C SER A 43 -3.22 -6.55 17.73
N THR A 44 -3.75 -7.01 16.59
CA THR A 44 -3.95 -6.05 15.52
C THR A 44 -4.40 -4.74 16.17
N PRO A 45 -3.77 -3.59 15.85
CA PRO A 45 -4.10 -2.35 16.53
C PRO A 45 -5.62 -2.18 16.48
N VAL A 46 -6.23 -2.04 17.66
CA VAL A 46 -7.69 -2.17 17.83
C VAL A 46 -8.33 -1.09 17.00
N GLY A 47 -8.78 -1.49 15.81
CA GLY A 47 -9.59 -0.67 14.95
C GLY A 47 -10.91 -0.31 15.63
N ASP A 48 -11.51 0.81 15.23
CA ASP A 48 -12.80 1.20 15.78
C ASP A 48 -13.87 0.17 15.40
N VAL A 49 -14.56 -0.37 16.42
CA VAL A 49 -15.80 -1.14 16.19
C VAL A 49 -16.86 -0.15 15.72
N LEU A 50 -17.28 -0.25 14.46
CA LEU A 50 -18.27 0.64 13.88
C LEU A 50 -19.70 0.20 14.17
N GLU A 51 -19.95 -1.11 14.14
CA GLU A 51 -21.26 -1.69 14.42
C GLU A 51 -21.13 -3.15 14.84
N VAL A 52 -22.06 -3.60 15.68
CA VAL A 52 -22.23 -4.98 16.10
C VAL A 52 -23.71 -5.34 15.94
N LYS A 53 -24.00 -6.53 15.40
CA LYS A 53 -25.33 -7.09 15.28
C LYS A 53 -25.33 -8.55 15.71
N GLU A 54 -26.32 -8.93 16.48
CA GLU A 54 -26.62 -10.36 16.71
C GLU A 54 -27.42 -10.89 15.52
N GLY A 55 -26.97 -12.01 14.95
CA GLY A 55 -27.64 -12.70 13.87
C GLY A 55 -27.88 -14.18 14.18
N ILE A 56 -28.53 -14.88 13.25
CA ILE A 56 -28.95 -16.28 13.44
C ILE A 56 -27.77 -17.24 13.68
N ASN A 57 -26.60 -16.93 13.09
CA ASN A 57 -25.40 -17.75 13.15
C ASN A 57 -24.31 -17.18 14.07
N GLY A 58 -24.62 -16.13 14.85
CA GLY A 58 -23.71 -15.52 15.81
C GLY A 58 -23.63 -14.00 15.71
N THR A 59 -22.66 -13.43 16.41
CA THR A 59 -22.46 -11.98 16.48
C THR A 59 -21.61 -11.50 15.30
N PHE A 60 -22.13 -10.57 14.51
CA PHE A 60 -21.41 -9.93 13.41
C PHE A 60 -20.95 -8.54 13.81
N SER A 61 -19.76 -8.16 13.38
CA SER A 61 -19.20 -6.85 13.71
C SER A 61 -18.37 -6.28 12.57
N VAL A 62 -18.42 -4.96 12.39
CA VAL A 62 -17.60 -4.25 11.40
C VAL A 62 -16.56 -3.42 12.14
N TYR A 63 -15.30 -3.64 11.78
CA TYR A 63 -14.14 -2.94 12.31
C TYR A 63 -13.54 -2.04 11.24
N ARG A 64 -12.92 -0.95 11.66
CA ARG A 64 -12.04 -0.14 10.83
C ARG A 64 -10.63 -0.19 11.39
N ASP A 65 -9.69 -0.79 10.68
CA ASP A 65 -8.30 -0.86 11.15
C ASP A 65 -7.60 0.51 11.15
N THR A 66 -6.37 0.55 11.65
CA THR A 66 -5.56 1.79 11.72
C THR A 66 -5.19 2.38 10.35
N GLU A 67 -5.30 1.60 9.29
CA GLU A 67 -5.06 2.05 7.91
C GLU A 67 -6.36 2.58 7.27
N GLY A 68 -7.50 2.35 7.92
CA GLY A 68 -8.82 2.78 7.51
C GLY A 68 -9.60 1.72 6.73
N HIS A 69 -9.05 0.51 6.59
CA HIS A 69 -9.73 -0.60 5.93
C HIS A 69 -10.85 -1.15 6.79
N LEU A 70 -11.93 -1.54 6.12
CA LEU A 70 -13.10 -2.14 6.77
C LEU A 70 -12.98 -3.68 6.75
N GLU A 71 -13.27 -4.28 7.89
CA GLU A 71 -13.30 -5.73 8.06
C GLU A 71 -14.62 -6.13 8.71
N LEU A 72 -15.35 -7.04 8.07
CA LEU A 72 -16.54 -7.69 8.61
C LEU A 72 -16.11 -8.99 9.29
N LYS A 73 -16.50 -9.15 10.56
CA LYS A 73 -16.19 -10.32 11.38
C LYS A 73 -17.45 -11.06 11.80
N SER A 74 -17.31 -12.37 11.90
CA SER A 74 -18.19 -13.26 12.67
C SER A 74 -17.45 -13.60 13.96
N GLU A 75 -17.99 -13.20 15.10
CA GLU A 75 -17.33 -13.23 16.41
C GLU A 75 -15.95 -12.56 16.38
N THR A 76 -14.87 -13.36 16.39
CA THR A 76 -13.48 -12.87 16.37
C THR A 76 -12.82 -13.00 15.00
N THR A 77 -13.52 -13.56 14.02
CA THR A 77 -12.94 -13.99 12.75
C THR A 77 -13.38 -13.10 11.60
N GLY A 78 -12.41 -12.54 10.87
CA GLY A 78 -12.64 -11.86 9.59
C GLY A 78 -13.28 -12.79 8.55
N ILE A 79 -14.44 -12.40 8.03
CA ILE A 79 -15.16 -13.11 6.97
C ILE A 79 -15.14 -12.35 5.64
N ALA A 80 -15.03 -11.02 5.68
CA ALA A 80 -14.90 -10.17 4.50
C ALA A 80 -14.22 -8.83 4.85
N GLY A 81 -13.76 -8.09 3.85
CA GLY A 81 -13.15 -6.79 4.05
C GLY A 81 -12.73 -6.11 2.74
N ASP A 82 -12.35 -4.83 2.84
CA ASP A 82 -11.87 -4.02 1.71
C ASP A 82 -10.33 -3.93 1.61
N GLY A 83 -9.62 -4.44 2.62
CA GLY A 83 -8.17 -4.64 2.63
C GLY A 83 -7.77 -6.01 2.05
N ASP A 84 -7.07 -6.81 2.86
CA ASP A 84 -6.52 -8.11 2.48
C ASP A 84 -7.55 -9.07 1.85
N PHE A 85 -8.71 -9.23 2.48
CA PHE A 85 -9.77 -10.13 1.98
C PHE A 85 -10.26 -9.77 0.57
N ARG A 86 -10.12 -8.52 0.14
CA ARG A 86 -10.66 -8.04 -1.13
C ARG A 86 -10.02 -8.74 -2.32
N ILE A 87 -8.74 -9.08 -2.23
CA ILE A 87 -8.00 -9.81 -3.29
C ILE A 87 -8.70 -11.14 -3.59
N ALA A 88 -8.95 -11.93 -2.55
CA ALA A 88 -9.59 -13.23 -2.71
C ALA A 88 -11.07 -13.08 -3.16
N GLN A 89 -11.83 -12.17 -2.55
CA GLN A 89 -13.24 -11.98 -2.92
C GLN A 89 -13.39 -11.56 -4.39
N LYS A 90 -12.54 -10.64 -4.85
CA LYS A 90 -12.55 -10.14 -6.23
C LYS A 90 -12.15 -11.22 -7.22
N MET A 91 -11.04 -11.93 -7.00
CA MET A 91 -10.62 -12.97 -7.94
C MET A 91 -11.65 -14.11 -8.01
N LEU A 92 -12.25 -14.52 -6.89
CA LEU A 92 -13.27 -15.58 -6.87
C LEU A 92 -14.43 -15.27 -7.83
N GLY A 93 -14.90 -14.02 -7.85
CA GLY A 93 -15.96 -13.59 -8.76
C GLY A 93 -15.52 -13.54 -10.22
N HIS A 94 -14.31 -13.05 -10.51
CA HIS A 94 -13.78 -13.01 -11.89
C HIS A 94 -13.49 -14.40 -12.44
N MET A 95 -12.97 -15.31 -11.62
CA MET A 95 -12.52 -16.62 -12.08
C MET A 95 -13.66 -17.48 -12.62
N GLY A 96 -14.86 -17.37 -12.03
CA GLY A 96 -16.06 -18.00 -12.58
C GLY A 96 -16.32 -17.60 -14.04
N VAL A 97 -16.21 -16.30 -14.34
CA VAL A 97 -16.51 -15.75 -15.68
C VAL A 97 -15.35 -15.96 -16.66
N LEU A 98 -14.10 -15.88 -16.20
CA LEU A 98 -12.91 -16.02 -17.05
C LEU A 98 -12.68 -17.47 -17.50
N LEU A 99 -13.05 -18.46 -16.66
CA LEU A 99 -12.84 -19.88 -16.96
C LEU A 99 -14.04 -20.54 -17.66
N ASN A 100 -15.21 -19.88 -17.72
CA ASN A 100 -16.41 -20.44 -18.34
C ASN A 100 -17.01 -19.52 -19.42
N LYS A 101 -16.88 -19.91 -20.68
CA LYS A 101 -17.42 -19.17 -21.84
C LYS A 101 -18.96 -19.09 -21.89
N ASN A 102 -19.63 -19.97 -21.15
CA ASN A 102 -21.08 -20.14 -21.10
C ASN A 102 -21.68 -19.60 -19.79
N ALA A 103 -20.94 -18.84 -18.98
CA ALA A 103 -21.39 -18.29 -17.71
C ALA A 103 -22.67 -17.42 -17.86
N GLY A 104 -23.86 -18.01 -17.68
CA GLY A 104 -25.15 -17.33 -17.78
C GLY A 104 -25.99 -17.46 -16.52
N ASP A 105 -26.16 -18.68 -16.01
CA ASP A 105 -26.85 -18.97 -14.76
C ASP A 105 -25.83 -19.27 -13.65
N ILE A 106 -25.77 -18.39 -12.65
CA ILE A 106 -24.74 -18.44 -11.61
C ILE A 106 -25.39 -18.53 -10.22
N LEU A 107 -24.84 -19.40 -9.37
CA LEU A 107 -25.14 -19.47 -7.95
C LEU A 107 -23.93 -19.02 -7.13
N SER A 108 -24.11 -18.06 -6.22
CA SER A 108 -23.10 -17.64 -5.25
C SER A 108 -23.54 -17.98 -3.83
N ILE A 109 -22.84 -18.89 -3.17
CA ILE A 109 -23.08 -19.26 -1.77
C ILE A 109 -22.18 -18.40 -0.87
N GLY A 110 -22.80 -17.60 0.00
CA GLY A 110 -22.18 -16.59 0.82
C GLY A 110 -22.13 -15.22 0.13
N PHE A 111 -22.49 -14.18 0.88
CA PHE A 111 -22.45 -12.79 0.40
C PHE A 111 -21.21 -12.04 0.94
N GLY A 112 -20.93 -12.19 2.23
CA GLY A 112 -19.83 -11.47 2.89
C GLY A 112 -19.94 -9.95 2.70
N GLY A 113 -18.89 -9.32 2.15
CA GLY A 113 -18.90 -7.89 1.83
C GLY A 113 -19.61 -7.53 0.52
N GLY A 114 -19.94 -8.52 -0.32
CA GLY A 114 -20.62 -8.38 -1.61
C GLY A 114 -19.71 -8.16 -2.83
N GLU A 115 -18.39 -8.13 -2.67
CA GLU A 115 -17.41 -7.94 -3.76
C GLU A 115 -17.44 -9.08 -4.78
N THR A 116 -17.55 -10.35 -4.34
CA THR A 116 -17.64 -11.51 -5.24
C THR A 116 -18.88 -11.43 -6.12
N THR A 117 -20.04 -11.17 -5.52
CA THR A 117 -21.32 -11.02 -6.22
C THR A 117 -21.29 -9.83 -7.18
N ALA A 118 -20.69 -8.71 -6.79
CA ALA A 118 -20.51 -7.56 -7.67
C ALA A 118 -19.66 -7.89 -8.90
N CYS A 119 -18.57 -8.66 -8.72
CA CYS A 119 -17.73 -9.09 -9.84
C CYS A 119 -18.47 -10.04 -10.79
N LEU A 120 -19.26 -10.98 -10.27
CA LEU A 120 -20.09 -11.88 -11.08
C LEU A 120 -21.15 -11.09 -11.88
N ALA A 121 -21.71 -10.04 -11.29
CA ALA A 121 -22.75 -9.20 -11.91
C ALA A 121 -22.24 -8.27 -13.03
N ILE A 122 -20.92 -8.16 -13.24
CA ILE A 122 -20.33 -7.42 -14.37
C ILE A 122 -20.38 -8.25 -15.67
N ASN A 123 -20.69 -9.55 -15.59
CA ASN A 123 -20.73 -10.41 -16.77
C ASN A 123 -21.92 -10.07 -17.71
N ASN A 124 -21.60 -9.57 -18.91
CA ASN A 124 -22.60 -9.22 -19.93
C ASN A 124 -23.43 -10.40 -20.47
N LYS A 125 -23.08 -11.66 -20.16
CA LYS A 125 -23.84 -12.85 -20.54
C LYS A 125 -24.76 -13.37 -19.43
N LEU A 126 -24.85 -12.67 -18.31
CA LEU A 126 -25.62 -13.11 -17.15
C LEU A 126 -27.12 -13.14 -17.45
N ASN A 127 -27.72 -14.34 -17.34
CA ASN A 127 -29.16 -14.54 -17.38
C ASN A 127 -29.75 -14.43 -15.95
N ARG A 128 -29.07 -15.03 -14.97
CA ARG A 128 -29.48 -15.06 -13.58
C ARG A 128 -28.28 -15.17 -12.65
N LEU A 129 -28.30 -14.39 -11.57
CA LEU A 129 -27.39 -14.54 -10.44
C LEU A 129 -28.20 -14.74 -9.16
N ASP A 130 -28.22 -15.97 -8.67
CA ASP A 130 -28.79 -16.31 -7.38
C ASP A 130 -27.68 -16.20 -6.32
N CYS A 131 -27.93 -15.47 -5.22
CA CYS A 131 -26.99 -15.38 -4.11
C CYS A 131 -27.64 -15.85 -2.82
N VAL A 132 -27.09 -16.90 -2.22
CA VAL A 132 -27.60 -17.53 -1.00
C VAL A 132 -26.77 -17.10 0.19
N GLU A 133 -27.39 -16.48 1.18
CA GLU A 133 -26.74 -16.03 2.41
C GLU A 133 -27.60 -16.40 3.61
N ILE A 134 -27.03 -17.10 4.59
CA ILE A 134 -27.79 -17.56 5.75
C ILE A 134 -28.06 -16.44 6.75
N SER A 135 -27.19 -15.43 6.81
CA SER A 135 -27.26 -14.34 7.78
C SER A 135 -27.69 -13.02 7.13
N PRO A 136 -28.96 -12.60 7.22
CA PRO A 136 -29.41 -11.33 6.65
C PRO A 136 -28.69 -10.12 7.25
N GLU A 137 -28.17 -10.23 8.47
CA GLU A 137 -27.38 -9.20 9.14
C GLU A 137 -26.08 -8.90 8.38
N VAL A 138 -25.43 -9.92 7.81
CA VAL A 138 -24.23 -9.78 6.98
C VAL A 138 -24.53 -8.91 5.77
N VAL A 139 -25.63 -9.18 5.05
CA VAL A 139 -26.04 -8.39 3.89
C VAL A 139 -26.35 -6.95 4.29
N GLN A 140 -27.07 -6.74 5.39
CA GLN A 140 -27.41 -5.40 5.88
C GLN A 140 -26.16 -4.58 6.23
N MET A 141 -25.19 -5.18 6.96
CA MET A 141 -23.93 -4.51 7.31
C MET A 141 -23.09 -4.23 6.06
N ALA A 142 -23.03 -5.19 5.13
CA ALA A 142 -22.35 -5.02 3.85
C ALA A 142 -22.92 -3.86 3.03
N LEU A 143 -24.24 -3.77 2.90
CA LEU A 143 -24.91 -2.66 2.20
C LEU A 143 -24.74 -1.30 2.92
N LYS A 144 -24.43 -1.29 4.22
CA LYS A 144 -24.17 -0.06 4.96
C LYS A 144 -22.73 0.42 4.83
N PHE A 145 -21.74 -0.48 4.96
CA PHE A 145 -20.33 -0.10 5.10
C PHE A 145 -19.49 -0.37 3.84
N PHE A 146 -19.88 -1.35 3.01
CA PHE A 146 -19.10 -1.85 1.88
C PHE A 146 -19.66 -1.43 0.51
N LYS A 147 -20.48 -0.37 0.45
CA LYS A 147 -21.05 0.17 -0.80
C LYS A 147 -20.03 0.49 -1.90
N HIS A 148 -18.78 0.72 -1.51
CA HIS A 148 -17.69 1.05 -2.44
C HIS A 148 -17.08 -0.18 -3.14
N ILE A 149 -17.42 -1.39 -2.70
CA ILE A 149 -16.99 -2.66 -3.30
C ILE A 149 -18.17 -3.55 -3.76
N ASN A 150 -19.38 -3.37 -3.21
CA ASN A 150 -20.55 -4.14 -3.63
C ASN A 150 -21.48 -3.38 -4.58
N LEU A 151 -22.62 -4.00 -4.91
CA LEU A 151 -23.62 -3.44 -5.83
C LEU A 151 -24.46 -2.31 -5.22
N GLY A 152 -24.37 -2.06 -3.91
CA GLY A 152 -25.15 -1.04 -3.22
C GLY A 152 -26.64 -1.14 -3.55
N ASP A 153 -27.20 -0.03 -4.03
CA ASP A 153 -28.63 0.10 -4.31
C ASP A 153 -29.06 -0.68 -5.58
N GLU A 154 -28.11 -1.18 -6.38
CA GLU A 154 -28.38 -2.00 -7.58
C GLU A 154 -28.46 -3.51 -7.27
N LEU A 155 -28.24 -3.93 -6.02
CA LEU A 155 -28.20 -5.34 -5.63
C LEU A 155 -29.48 -6.08 -6.03
N ASP A 156 -30.63 -5.61 -5.57
CA ASP A 156 -31.92 -6.27 -5.81
C ASP A 156 -32.33 -6.31 -7.28
N ARG A 157 -31.76 -5.42 -8.12
CA ARG A 157 -32.01 -5.39 -9.56
C ARG A 157 -31.20 -6.46 -10.30
N LYS A 158 -29.98 -6.76 -9.81
CA LYS A 158 -29.01 -7.63 -10.51
C LYS A 158 -28.88 -9.01 -9.90
N VAL A 159 -29.30 -9.19 -8.65
CA VAL A 159 -29.07 -10.40 -7.86
C VAL A 159 -30.37 -10.81 -7.20
N ASN A 160 -30.73 -12.08 -7.38
CA ASN A 160 -31.80 -12.69 -6.62
C ASN A 160 -31.24 -13.18 -5.27
N MET A 161 -31.46 -12.40 -4.22
CA MET A 161 -31.02 -12.72 -2.86
C MET A 161 -31.92 -13.76 -2.22
N ILE A 162 -31.32 -14.83 -1.68
CA ILE A 162 -32.00 -15.96 -1.05
C ILE A 162 -31.46 -16.13 0.37
N TYR A 163 -32.30 -15.93 1.38
CA TYR A 163 -31.89 -16.05 2.77
C TYR A 163 -32.09 -17.48 3.28
N MET A 164 -31.07 -18.33 3.09
CA MET A 164 -31.10 -19.73 3.50
C MET A 164 -29.68 -20.28 3.67
N ASP A 165 -29.57 -21.43 4.35
CA ASP A 165 -28.34 -22.22 4.31
C ASP A 165 -28.03 -22.68 2.86
N GLY A 166 -26.78 -22.47 2.43
CA GLY A 166 -26.34 -22.75 1.06
C GLY A 166 -26.39 -24.22 0.67
N LYS A 167 -26.12 -25.11 1.63
CA LYS A 167 -26.17 -26.55 1.40
C LYS A 167 -27.61 -27.03 1.27
N ASN A 168 -28.49 -26.59 2.17
CA ASN A 168 -29.92 -26.86 2.08
C ASN A 168 -30.54 -26.30 0.80
N TYR A 169 -30.06 -25.14 0.33
CA TYR A 169 -30.52 -24.56 -0.93
C TYR A 169 -30.25 -25.48 -2.11
N LEU A 170 -29.00 -25.94 -2.24
CA LEU A 170 -28.66 -26.90 -3.28
C LEU A 170 -29.42 -28.21 -3.13
N TYR A 171 -29.79 -28.63 -1.91
CA TYR A 171 -30.55 -29.86 -1.70
C TYR A 171 -32.03 -29.74 -2.13
N LEU A 172 -32.61 -28.54 -2.00
CA LEU A 172 -34.04 -28.31 -2.23
C LEU A 172 -34.36 -27.75 -3.63
N THR A 173 -33.39 -27.13 -4.29
CA THR A 173 -33.59 -26.53 -5.60
C THR A 173 -33.53 -27.60 -6.70
N GLU A 174 -34.35 -27.44 -7.74
CA GLU A 174 -34.22 -28.24 -8.97
C GLU A 174 -33.37 -27.51 -10.04
N LYS A 175 -32.93 -26.29 -9.74
CA LYS A 175 -32.21 -25.43 -10.69
C LYS A 175 -30.78 -25.89 -10.89
N ARG A 176 -30.35 -25.94 -12.15
CA ARG A 176 -28.94 -26.10 -12.53
C ARG A 176 -28.27 -24.77 -12.86
N TYR A 177 -26.94 -24.76 -12.78
CA TYR A 177 -26.11 -23.57 -12.95
C TYR A 177 -24.87 -23.85 -13.81
N ASP A 178 -24.42 -22.85 -14.55
CA ASP A 178 -23.14 -22.89 -15.27
C ASP A 178 -21.97 -22.70 -14.32
N ILE A 179 -22.19 -21.95 -13.23
CA ILE A 179 -21.19 -21.71 -12.18
C ILE A 179 -21.87 -21.81 -10.82
N ILE A 180 -21.25 -22.57 -9.92
CA ILE A 180 -21.58 -22.57 -8.50
C ILE A 180 -20.34 -22.12 -7.73
N ILE A 181 -20.43 -20.98 -7.04
CA ILE A 181 -19.38 -20.46 -6.17
C ILE A 181 -19.68 -20.86 -4.72
N ASN A 182 -18.73 -21.52 -4.07
CA ASN A 182 -18.68 -21.64 -2.62
C ASN A 182 -17.74 -20.58 -2.04
N GLY A 183 -18.32 -19.49 -1.55
CA GLY A 183 -17.63 -18.37 -0.92
C GLY A 183 -17.36 -18.55 0.58
N ALA A 184 -17.67 -19.73 1.14
CA ALA A 184 -17.39 -20.04 2.53
C ALA A 184 -15.91 -19.82 2.88
N ASN A 185 -15.66 -19.33 4.09
CA ASN A 185 -14.32 -18.89 4.46
C ASN A 185 -13.48 -20.03 5.07
N ILE A 186 -13.51 -20.18 6.39
CA ILE A 186 -12.66 -21.14 7.10
C ILE A 186 -13.43 -22.46 7.26
N PRO A 187 -12.93 -23.58 6.68
CA PRO A 187 -13.66 -24.84 6.63
C PRO A 187 -13.93 -25.49 7.99
N THR A 188 -13.19 -25.14 9.04
CA THR A 188 -13.31 -25.75 10.37
C THR A 188 -14.38 -25.12 11.25
N TYR A 189 -15.05 -24.05 10.81
CA TYR A 189 -16.17 -23.48 11.56
C TYR A 189 -17.45 -24.26 11.34
N SER A 190 -18.24 -24.47 12.39
CA SER A 190 -19.48 -25.25 12.37
C SER A 190 -20.51 -24.76 11.34
N GLY A 191 -20.56 -23.46 11.04
CA GLY A 191 -21.42 -22.90 9.99
C GLY A 191 -20.86 -23.00 8.56
N SER A 192 -19.61 -23.45 8.36
CA SER A 192 -18.94 -23.53 7.05
C SER A 192 -18.49 -24.95 6.70
N ALA A 193 -18.13 -25.77 7.68
CA ALA A 193 -17.67 -27.14 7.50
C ALA A 193 -18.63 -28.03 6.66
N PRO A 194 -19.97 -27.90 6.79
CA PRO A 194 -20.90 -28.64 5.95
C PRO A 194 -20.78 -28.35 4.45
N LEU A 195 -20.18 -27.22 4.06
CA LEU A 195 -19.92 -26.84 2.65
C LEU A 195 -18.63 -27.45 2.09
N PHE A 196 -17.93 -28.29 2.86
CA PHE A 196 -16.72 -29.00 2.44
C PHE A 196 -16.85 -30.53 2.57
N THR A 197 -18.08 -31.04 2.65
CA THR A 197 -18.34 -32.49 2.70
C THR A 197 -18.51 -33.08 1.30
N ARG A 198 -18.25 -34.38 1.18
CA ARG A 198 -18.50 -35.16 -0.04
C ARG A 198 -19.93 -34.98 -0.52
N ASP A 199 -20.90 -35.03 0.40
CA ASP A 199 -22.32 -34.93 0.11
C ASP A 199 -22.69 -33.56 -0.48
N HIS A 200 -22.13 -32.47 0.07
CA HIS A 200 -22.31 -31.14 -0.50
C HIS A 200 -21.68 -31.01 -1.90
N PHE A 201 -20.43 -31.48 -2.06
CA PHE A 201 -19.76 -31.43 -3.36
C PHE A 201 -20.49 -32.27 -4.41
N GLN A 202 -20.97 -33.46 -4.05
CA GLN A 202 -21.73 -34.34 -4.94
C GLN A 202 -23.04 -33.67 -5.36
N ASN A 203 -23.74 -33.07 -4.41
CA ASN A 203 -24.95 -32.32 -4.70
C ASN A 203 -24.66 -31.11 -5.61
N ALA A 204 -23.57 -30.38 -5.39
CA ALA A 204 -23.16 -29.29 -6.26
C ALA A 204 -22.83 -29.77 -7.69
N LEU A 205 -22.10 -30.89 -7.82
CA LEU A 205 -21.79 -31.51 -9.12
C LEU A 205 -23.07 -31.88 -9.89
N GLU A 206 -24.05 -32.46 -9.20
CA GLU A 206 -25.34 -32.82 -9.78
C GLU A 206 -26.15 -31.61 -10.27
N HIS A 207 -25.90 -30.42 -9.71
CA HIS A 207 -26.55 -29.16 -10.10
C HIS A 207 -25.76 -28.34 -11.13
N LEU A 208 -24.64 -28.86 -11.66
CA LEU A 208 -23.95 -28.21 -12.77
C LEU A 208 -24.64 -28.50 -14.11
N ASN A 209 -24.71 -27.50 -14.97
CA ASN A 209 -24.99 -27.67 -16.40
C ASN A 209 -23.79 -28.35 -17.10
N PRO A 210 -23.97 -28.93 -18.30
CA PRO A 210 -22.85 -29.41 -19.12
C PRO A 210 -21.79 -28.31 -19.33
N GLY A 211 -20.52 -28.64 -19.06
CA GLY A 211 -19.42 -27.67 -19.06
C GLY A 211 -19.43 -26.68 -17.87
N GLY A 212 -20.27 -26.89 -16.86
CA GLY A 212 -20.35 -26.05 -15.66
C GLY A 212 -19.17 -26.25 -14.71
N LEU A 213 -18.92 -25.24 -13.86
CA LEU A 213 -17.82 -25.21 -12.89
C LEU A 213 -18.34 -25.02 -11.47
N PHE A 214 -17.85 -25.82 -10.54
CA PHE A 214 -17.92 -25.54 -9.10
C PHE A 214 -16.60 -24.92 -8.66
N ILE A 215 -16.63 -23.77 -7.98
CA ILE A 215 -15.43 -23.07 -7.50
C ILE A 215 -15.56 -22.83 -6.00
N SER A 216 -14.67 -23.43 -5.22
CA SER A 216 -14.65 -23.29 -3.77
C SER A 216 -13.40 -22.56 -3.31
N LYS A 217 -13.57 -21.55 -2.47
CA LYS A 217 -12.48 -20.93 -1.74
C LYS A 217 -12.02 -21.83 -0.60
N LEU A 218 -10.71 -21.96 -0.40
CA LEU A 218 -10.10 -22.72 0.69
C LEU A 218 -9.07 -21.84 1.41
N HIS A 219 -9.33 -21.51 2.67
CA HIS A 219 -8.44 -20.72 3.51
C HIS A 219 -7.32 -21.60 4.10
N LEU A 220 -6.05 -21.13 4.08
CA LEU A 220 -4.89 -21.94 4.49
C LEU A 220 -4.38 -21.66 5.92
N MET A 221 -4.51 -20.43 6.42
CA MET A 221 -3.92 -20.02 7.72
C MET A 221 -4.62 -20.61 8.95
N SER A 222 -5.79 -21.23 8.78
CA SER A 222 -6.60 -21.77 9.87
C SER A 222 -6.99 -23.22 9.64
N THR A 223 -6.43 -23.83 8.58
CA THR A 223 -6.71 -25.19 8.16
C THR A 223 -5.48 -26.02 8.47
N SER A 224 -5.63 -26.98 9.38
CA SER A 224 -4.56 -27.92 9.73
C SER A 224 -4.19 -28.79 8.53
N LYS A 225 -2.98 -29.37 8.48
CA LYS A 225 -2.61 -30.33 7.44
C LYS A 225 -3.65 -31.47 7.29
N PRO A 226 -4.10 -32.15 8.38
CA PRO A 226 -5.14 -33.17 8.24
C PRO A 226 -6.45 -32.66 7.64
N SER A 227 -6.92 -31.46 8.04
CA SER A 227 -8.12 -30.86 7.45
C SER A 227 -7.90 -30.50 5.98
N PHE A 228 -6.72 -29.98 5.62
CA PHE A 228 -6.36 -29.63 4.25
C PHE A 228 -6.35 -30.87 3.35
N ASP A 229 -5.66 -31.93 3.77
CA ASP A 229 -5.59 -33.20 3.04
C ASP A 229 -6.99 -33.83 2.91
N SER A 230 -7.78 -33.79 3.98
CA SER A 230 -9.17 -34.28 3.99
C SER A 230 -10.06 -33.55 2.99
N ILE A 231 -10.03 -32.21 2.97
CA ILE A 231 -10.84 -31.40 2.05
C ILE A 231 -10.42 -31.65 0.61
N LEU A 232 -9.11 -31.62 0.33
CA LEU A 232 -8.60 -31.87 -1.02
C LEU A 232 -8.96 -33.27 -1.49
N GLY A 233 -8.71 -34.30 -0.68
CA GLY A 233 -9.04 -35.68 -1.03
C GLY A 233 -10.53 -35.87 -1.28
N THR A 234 -11.38 -35.33 -0.41
CA THR A 234 -12.85 -35.35 -0.54
C THR A 234 -13.31 -34.68 -1.84
N PHE A 235 -12.76 -33.50 -2.17
CA PHE A 235 -13.07 -32.78 -3.40
C PHE A 235 -12.68 -33.59 -4.64
N MET A 236 -11.49 -34.19 -4.62
CA MET A 236 -10.96 -35.00 -5.72
C MET A 236 -11.69 -36.34 -5.86
N GLU A 237 -12.30 -36.89 -4.81
CA GLU A 237 -13.15 -38.08 -4.90
C GLU A 237 -14.41 -37.78 -5.73
N VAL A 238 -15.03 -36.61 -5.51
CA VAL A 238 -16.29 -36.22 -6.14
C VAL A 238 -16.09 -35.75 -7.58
N PHE A 239 -15.20 -34.79 -7.81
CA PHE A 239 -15.07 -34.16 -9.12
C PHE A 239 -14.14 -34.99 -10.04
N PRO A 240 -14.63 -35.49 -11.20
CA PRO A 240 -13.80 -36.24 -12.14
C PRO A 240 -12.63 -35.41 -12.67
N HIS A 241 -12.86 -34.12 -12.92
CA HIS A 241 -11.86 -33.14 -13.30
C HIS A 241 -11.79 -32.04 -12.24
N ALA A 242 -10.59 -31.81 -11.71
CA ALA A 242 -10.36 -30.86 -10.66
C ALA A 242 -9.00 -30.18 -10.84
N THR A 243 -8.97 -28.88 -10.60
CA THR A 243 -7.77 -28.05 -10.67
C THR A 243 -7.68 -27.13 -9.44
N ILE A 244 -6.47 -26.74 -9.07
CA ILE A 244 -6.20 -25.82 -7.97
C ILE A 244 -5.61 -24.52 -8.53
N TRP A 245 -6.04 -23.40 -7.97
CA TRP A 245 -5.62 -22.06 -8.37
C TRP A 245 -5.31 -21.18 -7.17
N PHE A 246 -4.40 -20.23 -7.34
CA PHE A 246 -4.23 -19.10 -6.44
C PHE A 246 -5.15 -17.92 -6.81
N PRO A 247 -5.39 -16.99 -5.87
CA PRO A 247 -6.09 -15.74 -6.16
C PRO A 247 -5.33 -14.77 -7.06
N THR A 248 -3.99 -14.80 -7.03
CA THR A 248 -3.16 -13.92 -7.83
C THR A 248 -1.84 -14.59 -8.14
N ALA A 249 -1.07 -14.00 -9.06
CA ALA A 249 0.33 -14.35 -9.29
C ALA A 249 1.23 -14.13 -8.06
N LYS A 250 0.77 -13.38 -7.04
CA LYS A 250 1.41 -13.30 -5.72
C LYS A 250 0.84 -14.40 -4.83
N PRO A 251 1.67 -15.13 -4.08
CA PRO A 251 1.15 -16.15 -3.19
C PRO A 251 0.28 -15.54 -2.11
N TYR A 252 -0.94 -16.05 -2.00
CA TYR A 252 -1.91 -15.60 -1.02
C TYR A 252 -2.36 -16.78 -0.17
N ARG A 253 -2.92 -16.50 0.99
CA ARG A 253 -3.26 -17.51 2.02
C ARG A 253 -4.52 -18.33 1.70
N PHE A 254 -4.83 -18.48 0.41
CA PHE A 254 -6.04 -19.11 -0.11
C PHE A 254 -5.74 -19.90 -1.37
N PHE A 255 -6.48 -20.99 -1.55
CA PHE A 255 -6.65 -21.66 -2.83
C PHE A 255 -8.08 -21.51 -3.32
N TYR A 256 -8.25 -21.71 -4.63
CA TYR A 256 -9.51 -22.08 -5.24
C TYR A 256 -9.44 -23.51 -5.74
N LEU A 257 -10.41 -24.30 -5.32
CA LEU A 257 -10.65 -25.64 -5.86
C LEU A 257 -11.70 -25.50 -6.96
N VAL A 258 -11.36 -25.89 -8.18
CA VAL A 258 -12.24 -25.79 -9.36
C VAL A 258 -12.56 -27.19 -9.86
N GLY A 259 -13.83 -27.59 -9.75
CA GLY A 259 -14.32 -28.93 -10.05
C GLY A 259 -15.34 -28.91 -11.18
N SER A 260 -15.32 -29.95 -12.02
CA SER A 260 -16.28 -30.09 -13.13
C SER A 260 -16.50 -31.56 -13.51
N GLN A 261 -17.64 -31.81 -14.16
CA GLN A 261 -17.98 -33.11 -14.73
C GLN A 261 -17.13 -33.45 -15.97
N GLU A 262 -16.86 -32.45 -16.81
CA GLU A 262 -16.09 -32.57 -18.05
C GLU A 262 -14.71 -31.94 -17.91
N LYS A 263 -13.78 -32.30 -18.79
CA LYS A 263 -12.44 -31.72 -18.82
C LYS A 263 -12.50 -30.22 -19.05
N GLN A 264 -11.84 -29.46 -18.19
CA GLN A 264 -11.74 -28.01 -18.29
C GLN A 264 -10.77 -27.64 -19.41
N TRP A 265 -11.29 -26.94 -20.41
CA TRP A 265 -10.51 -26.37 -21.51
C TRP A 265 -10.42 -24.86 -21.33
N ILE A 266 -9.23 -24.39 -21.01
CA ILE A 266 -8.91 -22.99 -20.79
C ILE A 266 -8.53 -22.39 -22.15
N CYS A 267 -9.25 -21.38 -22.59
CA CYS A 267 -8.99 -20.70 -23.86
C CYS A 267 -8.31 -19.35 -23.59
N PRO A 268 -6.98 -19.22 -23.80
CA PRO A 268 -6.24 -17.96 -23.71
C PRO A 268 -6.91 -16.76 -24.38
N ARG A 269 -7.38 -16.95 -25.63
CA ARG A 269 -8.02 -15.90 -26.42
C ARG A 269 -9.37 -15.48 -25.82
N PHE A 270 -10.12 -16.42 -25.26
CA PHE A 270 -11.36 -16.09 -24.55
C PHE A 270 -11.07 -15.25 -23.32
N ILE A 271 -10.09 -15.65 -22.49
CA ILE A 271 -9.69 -14.88 -21.31
C ILE A 271 -9.27 -13.47 -21.73
N GLU A 272 -8.41 -13.34 -22.74
CA GLU A 272 -7.96 -12.03 -23.23
C GLU A 272 -9.16 -11.17 -23.69
N SER A 273 -10.11 -11.75 -24.44
CA SER A 273 -11.32 -11.02 -24.86
C SER A 273 -12.22 -10.57 -23.70
N GLN A 274 -12.17 -11.25 -22.55
CA GLN A 274 -12.88 -10.79 -21.35
C GLN A 274 -12.11 -9.66 -20.68
N LEU A 275 -10.78 -9.77 -20.58
CA LEU A 275 -9.91 -8.72 -20.02
C LEU A 275 -9.93 -7.43 -20.84
N GLU A 276 -10.19 -7.49 -22.15
CA GLU A 276 -10.38 -6.30 -22.99
C GLU A 276 -11.65 -5.49 -22.64
N LYS A 277 -12.62 -6.09 -21.94
CA LYS A 277 -13.84 -5.38 -21.53
C LYS A 277 -13.50 -4.40 -20.41
N LYS A 278 -13.85 -3.13 -20.63
CA LYS A 278 -13.52 -2.02 -19.74
C LYS A 278 -13.92 -2.28 -18.28
N GLU A 279 -15.12 -2.77 -18.03
CA GLU A 279 -15.65 -2.99 -16.68
C GLU A 279 -14.89 -4.12 -15.95
N ILE A 280 -14.51 -5.17 -16.67
CA ILE A 280 -13.69 -6.27 -16.14
C ILE A 280 -12.28 -5.75 -15.86
N GLN A 281 -11.68 -5.04 -16.81
CA GLN A 281 -10.32 -4.52 -16.69
C GLN A 281 -10.18 -3.53 -15.53
N GLU A 282 -11.13 -2.60 -15.39
CA GLU A 282 -11.16 -1.64 -14.28
C GLU A 282 -11.23 -2.36 -12.94
N SER A 283 -12.05 -3.40 -12.83
CA SER A 283 -12.13 -4.19 -11.60
C SER A 283 -10.84 -5.01 -11.36
N ILE A 284 -10.41 -5.82 -12.32
CA ILE A 284 -9.38 -6.85 -12.13
C ILE A 284 -7.95 -6.26 -12.11
N SER A 285 -7.75 -5.04 -12.62
CA SER A 285 -6.46 -4.34 -12.53
C SER A 285 -5.98 -4.13 -11.09
N TYR A 286 -6.91 -4.12 -10.11
CA TYR A 286 -6.60 -4.15 -8.67
C TYR A 286 -5.74 -5.36 -8.28
N LEU A 287 -5.89 -6.48 -8.98
CA LEU A 287 -5.15 -7.73 -8.77
C LEU A 287 -3.85 -7.81 -9.57
N ASN A 288 -3.50 -6.76 -10.32
CA ASN A 288 -2.42 -6.74 -11.30
C ASN A 288 -2.53 -7.83 -12.39
N ILE A 289 -3.76 -8.17 -12.79
CA ILE A 289 -4.04 -9.04 -13.93
C ILE A 289 -4.36 -8.15 -15.13
N TYR A 290 -3.57 -8.27 -16.19
CA TYR A 290 -3.74 -7.48 -17.42
C TYR A 290 -3.84 -8.36 -18.66
N HIS A 291 -3.28 -9.57 -18.61
CA HIS A 291 -3.30 -10.52 -19.71
C HIS A 291 -3.67 -11.92 -19.23
N TYR A 292 -4.10 -12.77 -20.15
CA TYR A 292 -4.45 -14.15 -19.88
C TYR A 292 -3.31 -14.95 -19.21
N GLN A 293 -2.06 -14.57 -19.46
CA GLN A 293 -0.88 -15.18 -18.83
C GLN A 293 -0.83 -14.94 -17.32
N ASP A 294 -1.31 -13.78 -16.85
CA ASP A 294 -1.38 -13.48 -15.43
C ASP A 294 -2.42 -14.39 -14.74
N VAL A 295 -3.55 -14.64 -15.40
CA VAL A 295 -4.56 -15.61 -14.93
C VAL A 295 -3.97 -17.02 -14.90
N LEU A 296 -3.30 -17.45 -15.97
CA LEU A 296 -2.71 -18.79 -16.06
C LEU A 296 -1.57 -18.98 -15.05
N SER A 297 -0.84 -17.93 -14.68
CA SER A 297 0.17 -18.00 -13.63
C SER A 297 -0.41 -18.33 -12.24
N CYS A 298 -1.73 -18.20 -12.07
CA CYS A 298 -2.42 -18.61 -10.85
C CYS A 298 -2.68 -20.13 -10.80
N TYR A 299 -2.49 -20.88 -11.89
CA TYR A 299 -2.70 -22.32 -11.93
C TYR A 299 -1.65 -23.06 -11.10
N VAL A 300 -2.09 -24.02 -10.29
CA VAL A 300 -1.21 -24.82 -9.40
C VAL A 300 -1.01 -26.22 -9.95
N GLY A 301 -2.09 -26.93 -10.24
CA GLY A 301 -2.05 -28.32 -10.71
C GLY A 301 -3.42 -28.93 -10.84
N ASP A 302 -3.47 -30.10 -11.47
CA ASP A 302 -4.68 -30.88 -11.65
C ASP A 302 -4.78 -32.04 -10.65
N LYS A 303 -5.86 -32.81 -10.76
CA LYS A 303 -6.12 -34.02 -9.99
C LYS A 303 -4.99 -35.06 -10.05
N ASN A 304 -4.26 -35.18 -11.16
CA ASN A 304 -3.17 -36.14 -11.28
C ASN A 304 -1.92 -35.68 -10.54
N ASP A 305 -1.61 -34.38 -10.60
CA ASP A 305 -0.50 -33.80 -9.83
C ASP A 305 -0.74 -34.00 -8.32
N ILE A 306 -1.97 -33.75 -7.88
CA ILE A 306 -2.35 -33.83 -6.46
C ILE A 306 -2.30 -35.25 -5.92
N LYS A 307 -2.53 -36.28 -6.75
CA LYS A 307 -2.36 -37.69 -6.34
C LYS A 307 -0.92 -38.02 -5.96
N ASN A 308 0.07 -37.29 -6.48
CA ASN A 308 1.46 -37.48 -6.08
C ASN A 308 1.70 -37.02 -4.63
N TYR A 309 0.92 -36.03 -4.17
CA TYR A 309 0.95 -35.50 -2.81
C TYR A 309 0.05 -36.29 -1.84
N LEU A 310 -1.23 -36.46 -2.19
CA LEU A 310 -2.25 -37.07 -1.32
C LEU A 310 -2.15 -38.61 -1.32
N LYS A 311 -1.37 -39.14 -0.39
CA LYS A 311 -1.22 -40.60 -0.19
C LYS A 311 -2.35 -41.20 0.65
N GLU A 312 -2.68 -40.54 1.76
CA GLU A 312 -3.74 -40.96 2.70
C GLU A 312 -4.45 -39.71 3.21
N TYR A 313 -5.78 -39.78 3.35
CA TYR A 313 -6.60 -38.69 3.88
C TYR A 313 -7.89 -39.23 4.50
N ALA A 314 -8.46 -38.49 5.45
CA ALA A 314 -9.78 -38.79 5.99
C ALA A 314 -10.86 -38.23 5.05
N LEU A 315 -11.85 -39.05 4.69
CA LEU A 315 -12.97 -38.59 3.88
C LEU A 315 -13.94 -37.76 4.74
N ASN A 316 -14.21 -36.52 4.34
CA ASN A 316 -15.13 -35.63 5.03
C ASN A 316 -16.56 -35.82 4.48
N THR A 317 -17.47 -36.34 5.30
CA THR A 317 -18.87 -36.59 4.89
C THR A 317 -19.83 -36.02 5.92
N ASP A 318 -21.11 -35.95 5.62
CA ASP A 318 -22.12 -35.49 6.58
C ASP A 318 -22.23 -36.42 7.81
N TYR A 319 -21.95 -37.70 7.61
CA TYR A 319 -21.97 -38.73 8.66
C TYR A 319 -20.62 -38.89 9.37
N MET A 320 -19.57 -38.31 8.79
CA MET A 320 -18.22 -38.26 9.36
C MET A 320 -17.62 -36.87 9.06
N PRO A 321 -18.09 -35.80 9.73
CA PRO A 321 -17.68 -34.42 9.47
C PRO A 321 -16.32 -34.15 10.12
N TYR A 322 -15.30 -34.86 9.63
CA TYR A 322 -13.93 -34.85 10.14
C TYR A 322 -13.38 -33.43 10.28
N VAL A 323 -13.64 -32.58 9.28
CA VAL A 323 -13.12 -31.20 9.24
C VAL A 323 -13.70 -30.34 10.36
N GLU A 324 -14.99 -30.48 10.67
CA GLU A 324 -15.68 -29.70 11.71
C GLU A 324 -15.11 -29.98 13.10
N PHE A 325 -14.78 -31.25 13.37
CA PHE A 325 -14.26 -31.68 14.67
C PHE A 325 -12.72 -31.69 14.76
N THR A 326 -12.03 -31.20 13.72
CA THR A 326 -10.58 -31.00 13.77
C THR A 326 -10.29 -29.63 14.41
N PRO A 327 -9.43 -29.54 15.44
CA PRO A 327 -9.08 -28.28 16.07
C PRO A 327 -8.57 -27.24 15.06
N ILE A 328 -8.99 -25.99 15.22
CA ILE A 328 -8.50 -24.88 14.41
C ILE A 328 -6.99 -24.76 14.61
N ALA A 329 -6.22 -24.93 13.53
CA ALA A 329 -4.79 -24.75 13.58
C ALA A 329 -4.47 -23.25 13.69
N LYS A 330 -3.91 -22.82 14.82
CA LYS A 330 -3.57 -21.41 15.09
C LYS A 330 -2.65 -20.80 14.01
N ASN A 331 -1.84 -21.63 13.34
CA ASN A 331 -0.91 -21.23 12.29
C ASN A 331 -1.19 -21.90 10.93
N GLY A 332 -2.27 -22.66 10.78
CA GLY A 332 -2.58 -23.39 9.54
C GLY A 332 -1.53 -24.44 9.17
N LEU A 333 -1.32 -24.63 7.86
CA LEU A 333 -0.17 -25.36 7.32
C LEU A 333 1.14 -24.68 7.71
N SER A 334 2.12 -25.43 8.22
CA SER A 334 3.48 -24.94 8.37
C SER A 334 4.11 -24.62 7.01
N ALA A 335 5.13 -23.77 7.00
CA ALA A 335 5.92 -23.46 5.79
C ALA A 335 6.39 -24.74 5.08
N SER A 336 6.94 -25.70 5.85
CA SER A 336 7.42 -26.97 5.32
C SER A 336 6.31 -27.82 4.70
N GLU A 337 5.16 -27.94 5.34
CA GLU A 337 4.03 -28.72 4.81
C GLU A 337 3.44 -28.09 3.56
N PHE A 338 3.39 -26.75 3.52
CA PHE A 338 2.95 -26.01 2.36
C PHE A 338 3.93 -26.17 1.18
N PHE A 339 5.25 -26.11 1.43
CA PHE A 339 6.23 -26.36 0.37
C PHE A 339 6.25 -27.80 -0.10
N GLU A 340 6.09 -28.76 0.81
CA GLU A 340 5.95 -30.16 0.42
C GLU A 340 4.78 -30.33 -0.56
N PHE A 341 3.65 -29.67 -0.30
CA PHE A 341 2.52 -29.65 -1.23
C PHE A 341 2.88 -29.03 -2.58
N ILE A 342 3.44 -27.82 -2.59
CA ILE A 342 3.77 -27.11 -3.82
C ILE A 342 4.85 -27.82 -4.64
N ASP A 343 5.91 -28.33 -3.99
CA ASP A 343 6.98 -29.08 -4.67
C ASP A 343 6.46 -30.42 -5.24
N SER A 344 5.41 -31.00 -4.65
CA SER A 344 4.80 -32.26 -5.10
C SER A 344 3.78 -32.09 -6.23
N VAL A 345 3.21 -30.90 -6.38
CA VAL A 345 2.21 -30.59 -7.41
C VAL A 345 2.90 -29.85 -8.55
N HIS A 346 3.21 -30.58 -9.63
CA HIS A 346 3.86 -30.00 -10.80
C HIS A 346 2.84 -29.29 -11.71
N ASN A 347 2.98 -27.99 -11.91
CA ASN A 347 2.03 -27.22 -12.71
C ASN A 347 2.13 -27.46 -14.23
N GLY A 348 3.02 -28.34 -14.69
CA GLY A 348 3.22 -28.66 -16.10
C GLY A 348 1.95 -29.19 -16.77
N SER A 349 1.03 -29.76 -15.97
CA SER A 349 -0.29 -30.20 -16.41
C SER A 349 -1.16 -29.08 -17.00
N VAL A 350 -0.83 -27.80 -16.77
CA VAL A 350 -1.61 -26.68 -17.37
C VAL A 350 -1.72 -26.83 -18.89
N VAL A 351 -0.67 -27.36 -19.53
CA VAL A 351 -0.59 -27.52 -20.99
C VAL A 351 -1.68 -28.48 -21.49
N ASP A 352 -2.05 -29.45 -20.66
CA ASP A 352 -3.11 -30.41 -20.96
C ASP A 352 -4.50 -29.79 -20.84
N HIS A 353 -4.62 -28.63 -20.19
CA HIS A 353 -5.85 -27.89 -20.01
C HIS A 353 -6.02 -26.72 -20.99
N ILE A 354 -5.01 -26.37 -21.78
CA ILE A 354 -5.14 -25.30 -22.78
C ILE A 354 -5.89 -25.79 -24.02
N ASP A 355 -6.89 -25.02 -24.43
CA ASP A 355 -7.47 -25.12 -25.77
C ASP A 355 -6.53 -24.49 -26.79
N TRP A 356 -5.76 -25.35 -27.46
CA TRP A 356 -4.80 -24.96 -28.49
C TRP A 356 -5.43 -24.66 -29.85
N SER A 357 -6.76 -24.77 -29.98
CA SER A 357 -7.43 -24.59 -31.26
C SER A 357 -7.17 -23.19 -31.85
N GLY A 358 -6.68 -23.17 -33.09
CA GLY A 358 -6.33 -21.93 -33.79
C GLY A 358 -5.02 -21.25 -33.36
N MET A 359 -4.17 -21.91 -32.56
CA MET A 359 -2.83 -21.42 -32.17
C MET A 359 -1.72 -22.19 -32.92
N PRO A 360 -0.90 -21.53 -33.77
CA PRO A 360 0.23 -22.16 -34.48
C PRO A 360 1.27 -22.79 -33.54
N ARG A 361 1.92 -23.88 -33.96
CA ARG A 361 2.89 -24.63 -33.11
C ARG A 361 4.05 -23.79 -32.58
N ASP A 362 4.54 -22.83 -33.35
CA ASP A 362 5.59 -21.90 -32.92
C ASP A 362 5.11 -20.95 -31.82
N GLU A 363 3.83 -20.57 -31.86
CA GLU A 363 3.18 -19.77 -30.81
C GLU A 363 2.98 -20.61 -29.54
N GLN A 364 2.60 -21.88 -29.68
CA GLN A 364 2.49 -22.83 -28.56
C GLN A 364 3.84 -23.03 -27.85
N GLY A 365 4.93 -23.23 -28.60
CA GLY A 365 6.27 -23.40 -28.05
C GLY A 365 6.74 -22.16 -27.28
N ARG A 366 6.57 -20.96 -27.87
CA ARG A 366 6.87 -19.68 -27.19
C ARG A 366 6.01 -19.48 -25.95
N TRP A 367 4.75 -19.92 -26.00
CA TRP A 367 3.85 -19.84 -24.85
C TRP A 367 4.34 -20.72 -23.70
N GLN A 368 4.69 -21.98 -23.99
CA GLN A 368 5.16 -22.94 -22.98
C GLN A 368 6.47 -22.47 -22.32
N GLU A 369 7.41 -21.95 -23.11
CA GLU A 369 8.66 -21.37 -22.60
C GLU A 369 8.37 -20.21 -21.64
N ARG A 370 7.48 -19.29 -22.04
CA ARG A 370 7.10 -18.14 -21.22
C ARG A 370 6.33 -18.54 -19.96
N TYR A 371 5.45 -19.53 -20.04
CA TYR A 371 4.73 -20.05 -18.89
C TYR A 371 5.68 -20.75 -17.90
N GLY A 372 6.61 -21.56 -18.39
CA GLY A 372 7.64 -22.20 -17.56
C GLY A 372 8.42 -21.17 -16.75
N LEU A 373 8.84 -20.06 -17.38
CA LEU A 373 9.51 -18.96 -16.69
C LEU A 373 8.60 -18.29 -15.64
N LEU A 374 7.32 -18.05 -15.95
CA LEU A 374 6.36 -17.49 -15.00
C LEU A 374 6.15 -18.40 -13.78
N HIS A 375 6.15 -19.71 -13.99
CA HIS A 375 6.04 -20.66 -12.89
C HIS A 375 7.28 -20.71 -12.01
N GLU A 376 8.48 -20.74 -12.60
CA GLU A 376 9.72 -20.71 -11.84
C GLU A 376 9.79 -19.45 -10.95
N ILE A 377 9.38 -18.31 -11.51
CA ILE A 377 9.22 -17.06 -10.77
C ILE A 377 8.27 -17.25 -9.59
N TRP A 378 7.08 -17.79 -9.85
CA TRP A 378 6.01 -17.95 -8.88
C TRP A 378 6.40 -18.87 -7.72
N HIS A 379 6.92 -20.06 -8.04
CA HIS A 379 7.42 -21.05 -7.09
C HIS A 379 8.53 -20.45 -6.20
N PHE A 380 9.32 -19.56 -6.79
CA PHE A 380 10.34 -18.84 -6.06
C PHE A 380 9.79 -17.73 -5.15
N GLN A 381 8.77 -16.94 -5.57
CA GLN A 381 8.12 -15.97 -4.69
C GLN A 381 7.58 -16.64 -3.43
N LEU A 382 7.02 -17.82 -3.60
CA LEU A 382 6.56 -18.66 -2.51
C LEU A 382 7.69 -19.03 -1.55
N LYS A 383 8.82 -19.51 -2.09
CA LYS A 383 10.00 -19.84 -1.28
C LYS A 383 10.46 -18.63 -0.48
N ILE A 384 10.64 -17.47 -1.09
CA ILE A 384 11.04 -16.23 -0.39
C ILE A 384 10.17 -15.89 0.82
N LEU A 385 8.84 -15.98 0.69
CA LEU A 385 7.91 -15.58 1.76
C LEU A 385 8.03 -16.44 3.02
N TYR A 386 8.63 -17.62 2.92
CA TYR A 386 8.83 -18.54 4.04
C TYR A 386 10.30 -19.01 4.15
N GLU A 387 11.23 -18.48 3.35
CA GLU A 387 12.66 -18.76 3.37
C GLU A 387 13.32 -17.86 4.42
N GLU A 388 13.97 -18.46 5.40
CA GLU A 388 14.66 -17.71 6.46
C GLU A 388 15.94 -17.00 5.96
N ASP A 389 16.49 -17.42 4.80
CA ASP A 389 17.68 -16.82 4.21
C ASP A 389 17.33 -15.65 3.27
N MET A 390 17.41 -14.45 3.85
CA MET A 390 17.17 -13.21 3.14
C MET A 390 18.09 -12.99 1.93
N LEU A 391 19.35 -13.45 1.99
CA LEU A 391 20.35 -13.23 0.94
C LEU A 391 20.10 -14.12 -0.27
N LEU A 392 19.72 -15.37 -0.05
CA LEU A 392 19.35 -16.30 -1.12
C LEU A 392 18.09 -15.81 -1.86
N SER A 393 17.11 -15.33 -1.11
CA SER A 393 15.88 -14.72 -1.63
C SER A 393 16.17 -13.50 -2.51
N LEU A 394 17.05 -12.63 -2.03
CA LEU A 394 17.51 -11.44 -2.74
C LEU A 394 18.29 -11.80 -4.02
N GLN A 395 19.20 -12.77 -3.95
CA GLN A 395 20.00 -13.20 -5.10
C GLN A 395 19.13 -13.76 -6.23
N ARG A 396 18.16 -14.61 -5.90
CA ARG A 396 17.29 -15.22 -6.90
C ARG A 396 16.32 -14.17 -7.50
N LEU A 397 15.82 -13.20 -6.72
CA LEU A 397 15.05 -12.04 -7.26
C LEU A 397 15.83 -11.33 -8.38
N HIS A 398 17.13 -11.13 -8.20
CA HIS A 398 17.98 -10.54 -9.23
C HIS A 398 18.06 -11.36 -10.50
N ASP A 399 18.31 -12.66 -10.37
CA ASP A 399 18.42 -13.57 -11.51
C ASP A 399 17.13 -13.53 -12.36
N PHE A 400 15.96 -13.43 -11.73
CA PHE A 400 14.68 -13.26 -12.44
C PHE A 400 14.46 -11.88 -13.05
N ARG A 401 14.92 -10.80 -12.41
CA ARG A 401 14.85 -9.45 -12.97
C ARG A 401 15.68 -9.32 -14.25
N GLN A 402 16.72 -10.13 -14.44
CA GLN A 402 17.45 -10.20 -15.70
C GLN A 402 16.61 -10.80 -16.83
N LEU A 403 15.74 -11.77 -16.52
CA LEU A 403 14.91 -12.46 -17.50
C LEU A 403 13.66 -11.65 -17.89
N LEU A 404 13.01 -11.00 -16.91
CA LEU A 404 11.79 -10.19 -17.13
C LEU A 404 11.93 -8.76 -16.55
N PRO A 405 12.82 -7.91 -17.10
CA PRO A 405 13.21 -6.63 -16.51
C PRO A 405 12.09 -5.57 -16.43
N LYS A 406 10.98 -5.77 -17.15
CA LYS A 406 9.83 -4.84 -17.17
C LYS A 406 8.55 -5.44 -16.56
N ASN A 407 8.59 -6.67 -16.03
CA ASN A 407 7.40 -7.26 -15.42
C ASN A 407 7.05 -6.51 -14.13
N LYS A 408 5.85 -5.92 -14.09
CA LYS A 408 5.38 -5.08 -12.99
C LYS A 408 5.15 -5.86 -11.70
N ALA A 409 4.66 -7.09 -11.77
CA ALA A 409 4.45 -7.93 -10.59
C ALA A 409 5.77 -8.30 -9.91
N LEU A 410 6.82 -8.55 -10.69
CA LEU A 410 8.18 -8.76 -10.16
C LEU A 410 8.76 -7.49 -9.49
N LEU A 411 8.51 -6.32 -10.07
CA LEU A 411 8.90 -5.03 -9.47
C LEU A 411 8.19 -4.80 -8.15
N ASP A 412 6.87 -5.01 -8.13
CA ASP A 412 6.06 -4.85 -6.92
C ASP A 412 6.45 -5.88 -5.84
N LEU A 413 6.75 -7.12 -6.20
CA LEU A 413 7.25 -8.13 -5.27
C LEU A 413 8.61 -7.75 -4.68
N GLU A 414 9.55 -7.30 -5.52
CA GLU A 414 10.87 -6.88 -5.06
C GLU A 414 10.73 -5.72 -4.06
N ASP A 415 9.92 -4.70 -4.38
CA ASP A 415 9.65 -3.58 -3.47
C ASP A 415 8.93 -4.01 -2.18
N ASP A 416 7.93 -4.91 -2.27
CA ASP A 416 7.21 -5.44 -1.10
C ASP A 416 8.16 -6.23 -0.19
N TYR A 417 8.97 -7.12 -0.76
CA TYR A 417 9.94 -7.91 -0.02
C TYR A 417 11.01 -7.03 0.65
N LEU A 418 11.55 -6.06 -0.09
CA LEU A 418 12.48 -5.08 0.42
C LEU A 418 11.89 -4.23 1.55
N SER A 419 10.60 -3.92 1.50
CA SER A 419 9.89 -3.22 2.56
C SER A 419 9.77 -4.06 3.84
N PHE A 420 9.66 -5.38 3.74
CA PHE A 420 9.68 -6.31 4.88
C PHE A 420 11.09 -6.50 5.45
N VAL A 421 12.11 -6.55 4.60
CA VAL A 421 13.51 -6.71 5.01
C VAL A 421 14.03 -5.48 5.76
N LYS A 422 13.57 -4.27 5.38
CA LYS A 422 14.00 -3.00 5.97
C LYS A 422 13.81 -2.97 7.50
N PRO A 423 12.65 -3.27 8.12
CA PRO A 423 12.48 -3.29 9.58
C PRO A 423 13.19 -4.45 10.32
N VAL A 424 13.22 -5.64 9.72
CA VAL A 424 13.57 -6.90 10.44
C VAL A 424 15.09 -7.08 10.62
N SER A 425 15.90 -6.39 9.82
CA SER A 425 17.35 -6.67 9.71
C SER A 425 18.26 -5.93 10.71
N PHE A 426 17.73 -5.07 11.57
CA PHE A 426 18.58 -4.16 12.38
C PHE A 426 18.92 -4.63 13.81
N ASN A 427 18.48 -5.83 14.22
CA ASN A 427 18.96 -6.43 15.46
C ASN A 427 20.40 -6.99 15.34
N ASN A 428 20.93 -7.15 14.11
CA ASN A 428 22.31 -7.61 13.89
C ASN A 428 22.91 -7.08 12.57
N THR A 429 23.17 -5.77 12.51
CA THR A 429 23.71 -5.09 11.33
C THR A 429 25.05 -5.64 10.85
N ASP A 430 25.89 -6.18 11.74
CA ASP A 430 27.19 -6.75 11.37
C ASP A 430 27.06 -8.06 10.59
N ARG A 431 26.17 -8.96 11.02
CA ARG A 431 25.90 -10.21 10.30
C ARG A 431 25.33 -9.95 8.91
N VAL A 432 24.42 -8.98 8.79
CA VAL A 432 23.86 -8.54 7.50
C VAL A 432 24.94 -8.01 6.58
N MET A 433 25.84 -7.16 7.09
CA MET A 433 26.98 -6.63 6.33
C MET A 433 27.92 -7.73 5.84
N MET A 434 28.27 -8.71 6.68
CA MET A 434 29.14 -9.83 6.27
C MET A 434 28.51 -10.65 5.14
N GLY A 435 27.23 -11.00 5.29
CA GLY A 435 26.53 -11.79 4.28
C GLY A 435 26.36 -11.04 2.96
N ILE A 436 26.00 -9.75 3.00
CA ILE A 436 25.82 -8.97 1.78
C ILE A 436 27.15 -8.67 1.07
N ASP A 437 28.24 -8.48 1.82
CA ASP A 437 29.56 -8.29 1.23
C ASP A 437 30.05 -9.54 0.49
N GLU A 438 29.76 -10.74 1.01
CA GLU A 438 30.07 -11.98 0.30
C GLU A 438 29.29 -12.11 -1.01
N VAL A 439 27.98 -11.80 -0.98
CA VAL A 439 27.12 -11.83 -2.17
C VAL A 439 27.61 -10.82 -3.22
N LEU A 440 27.85 -9.56 -2.81
CA LEU A 440 28.30 -8.50 -3.71
C LEU A 440 29.72 -8.74 -4.25
N ARG A 441 30.57 -9.50 -3.53
CA ARG A 441 31.87 -9.94 -4.04
C ARG A 441 31.72 -10.91 -5.21
N LYS A 442 30.73 -11.82 -5.15
CA LYS A 442 30.44 -12.78 -6.22
C LYS A 442 29.64 -12.14 -7.36
N ARG A 443 28.79 -11.17 -7.05
CA ARG A 443 27.83 -10.52 -7.96
C ARG A 443 27.75 -9.01 -7.71
N PRO A 444 28.73 -8.23 -8.20
CA PRO A 444 28.77 -6.79 -7.98
C PRO A 444 27.62 -6.03 -8.65
N GLU A 445 26.95 -6.62 -9.63
CA GLU A 445 25.77 -6.09 -10.31
C GLU A 445 24.46 -6.28 -9.54
N PHE A 446 24.50 -6.89 -8.36
CA PHE A 446 23.29 -7.17 -7.59
C PHE A 446 22.74 -5.91 -6.89
N GLY A 447 21.84 -5.18 -7.57
CA GLY A 447 21.32 -3.88 -7.12
C GLY A 447 20.58 -3.88 -5.77
N ALA A 448 19.71 -4.86 -5.51
CA ALA A 448 19.04 -4.97 -4.21
C ALA A 448 20.02 -5.28 -3.06
N GLY A 449 21.12 -5.97 -3.36
CA GLY A 449 22.20 -6.16 -2.40
C GLY A 449 22.88 -4.86 -2.00
N TRP A 450 23.13 -3.97 -2.97
CA TRP A 450 23.64 -2.63 -2.68
C TRP A 450 22.64 -1.78 -1.88
N LEU A 451 21.33 -1.97 -2.09
CA LEU A 451 20.30 -1.29 -1.31
C LEU A 451 20.30 -1.73 0.15
N VAL A 452 20.32 -3.05 0.41
CA VAL A 452 20.40 -3.60 1.77
C VAL A 452 21.69 -3.16 2.47
N LYS A 453 22.82 -3.18 1.75
CA LYS A 453 24.09 -2.65 2.26
C LYS A 453 23.97 -1.16 2.62
N SER A 454 23.29 -0.37 1.80
CA SER A 454 23.06 1.05 2.06
C SER A 454 22.27 1.29 3.35
N TRP A 455 21.21 0.51 3.60
CA TRP A 455 20.43 0.55 4.84
C TRP A 455 21.25 0.13 6.06
N ALA A 456 22.04 -0.94 5.95
CA ALA A 456 22.90 -1.39 7.04
C ALA A 456 23.94 -0.32 7.42
N LEU A 457 24.50 0.39 6.43
CA LEU A 457 25.42 1.51 6.66
C LEU A 457 24.74 2.73 7.30
N GLN A 458 23.48 3.03 6.92
CA GLN A 458 22.67 4.05 7.60
C GLN A 458 22.45 3.72 9.08
N ALA A 459 22.13 2.46 9.40
CA ALA A 459 21.97 2.03 10.79
C ALA A 459 23.27 2.16 11.60
N LYS A 460 24.43 2.01 10.95
CA LYS A 460 25.76 2.29 11.53
C LYS A 460 26.12 3.79 11.56
N LYS A 461 25.24 4.67 11.07
CA LYS A 461 25.47 6.12 10.88
C LYS A 461 26.62 6.45 9.93
N ASP A 462 27.03 5.50 9.08
CA ASP A 462 27.97 5.75 7.99
C ASP A 462 27.20 6.23 6.75
N LEU A 463 26.87 7.53 6.75
CA LEU A 463 26.16 8.15 5.63
C LEU A 463 27.00 8.16 4.34
N GLY A 464 28.33 8.26 4.44
CA GLY A 464 29.23 8.29 3.29
C GLY A 464 29.27 6.94 2.56
N GLY A 465 29.47 5.85 3.28
CA GLY A 465 29.38 4.50 2.74
C GLY A 465 27.96 4.20 2.23
N SER A 466 26.94 4.64 2.94
CA SER A 466 25.55 4.47 2.53
C SER A 466 25.24 5.15 1.20
N LEU A 467 25.75 6.37 0.97
CA LEU A 467 25.59 7.09 -0.30
C LEU A 467 26.23 6.34 -1.47
N ILE A 468 27.44 5.79 -1.28
CA ILE A 468 28.13 5.00 -2.31
C ILE A 468 27.30 3.76 -2.66
N ALA A 469 26.83 3.02 -1.64
CA ALA A 469 26.00 1.84 -1.84
C ALA A 469 24.65 2.20 -2.49
N GLY A 470 24.00 3.29 -2.07
CA GLY A 470 22.74 3.76 -2.65
C GLY A 470 22.87 4.16 -4.12
N LYS A 471 23.98 4.80 -4.51
CA LYS A 471 24.26 5.11 -5.93
C LYS A 471 24.42 3.84 -6.77
N LYS A 472 25.11 2.82 -6.24
CA LYS A 472 25.23 1.51 -6.92
C LYS A 472 23.89 0.80 -7.02
N ALA A 473 23.05 0.88 -5.98
CA ALA A 473 21.71 0.31 -6.02
C ALA A 473 20.88 0.91 -7.17
N VAL A 474 20.89 2.24 -7.33
CA VAL A 474 20.21 2.91 -8.46
C VAL A 474 20.85 2.58 -9.81
N GLN A 475 22.17 2.44 -9.87
CA GLN A 475 22.89 2.08 -11.09
C GLN A 475 22.48 0.70 -11.61
N TYR A 476 22.40 -0.29 -10.72
CA TYR A 476 22.11 -1.68 -11.09
C TYR A 476 20.62 -2.04 -11.07
N SER A 477 19.79 -1.26 -10.37
CA SER A 477 18.34 -1.44 -10.29
C SER A 477 17.60 -0.11 -10.56
N PRO A 478 17.63 0.41 -11.80
CA PRO A 478 17.14 1.76 -12.12
C PRO A 478 15.61 1.90 -12.12
N PHE A 479 14.87 0.81 -11.91
CA PHE A 479 13.40 0.77 -11.83
C PHE A 479 12.86 0.42 -10.45
N THR A 480 13.73 0.21 -9.45
CA THR A 480 13.32 -0.14 -8.08
C THR A 480 13.00 1.13 -7.30
N VAL A 481 11.75 1.26 -6.82
CA VAL A 481 11.29 2.46 -6.10
C VAL A 481 12.12 2.67 -4.84
N SER A 482 12.33 1.58 -4.10
CA SER A 482 13.05 1.58 -2.83
C SER A 482 14.50 2.09 -2.94
N ALA A 483 15.14 1.93 -4.11
CA ALA A 483 16.50 2.43 -4.34
C ALA A 483 16.56 3.96 -4.43
N TYR A 484 15.60 4.59 -5.12
CA TYR A 484 15.51 6.05 -5.19
C TYR A 484 14.98 6.67 -3.90
N GLU A 485 14.01 6.03 -3.24
CA GLU A 485 13.54 6.45 -1.91
C GLU A 485 14.70 6.50 -0.92
N ASN A 486 15.50 5.43 -0.86
CA ASN A 486 16.69 5.35 -0.03
C ASN A 486 17.72 6.43 -0.35
N LEU A 487 18.03 6.64 -1.63
CA LEU A 487 18.98 7.68 -2.02
C LEU A 487 18.46 9.10 -1.70
N GLY A 488 17.15 9.32 -1.83
CA GLY A 488 16.49 10.54 -1.40
C GLY A 488 16.62 10.79 0.10
N PHE A 489 16.40 9.75 0.91
CA PHE A 489 16.58 9.80 2.35
C PHE A 489 18.03 10.11 2.74
N ILE A 490 19.01 9.46 2.12
CA ILE A 490 20.43 9.72 2.41
C ILE A 490 20.79 11.17 2.10
N HIS A 491 20.37 11.69 0.95
CA HIS A 491 20.59 13.09 0.60
C HIS A 491 19.90 14.04 1.60
N PHE A 492 18.70 13.71 2.05
CA PHE A 492 18.00 14.48 3.07
C PHE A 492 18.76 14.51 4.41
N GLU A 493 19.22 13.37 4.91
CA GLU A 493 20.03 13.28 6.14
C GLU A 493 21.37 14.04 6.02
N MET A 494 21.92 14.13 4.82
CA MET A 494 23.10 14.95 4.53
C MET A 494 22.81 16.45 4.36
N GLY A 495 21.54 16.88 4.44
CA GLY A 495 21.12 18.27 4.19
C GLY A 495 21.14 18.69 2.71
N GLN A 496 21.28 17.74 1.79
CA GLN A 496 21.32 17.93 0.34
C GLN A 496 19.88 17.91 -0.22
N PHE A 497 19.12 18.96 0.09
CA PHE A 497 17.67 19.01 -0.18
C PHE A 497 17.32 18.91 -1.68
N HIS A 498 18.12 19.50 -2.57
CA HIS A 498 17.84 19.49 -4.01
C HIS A 498 17.98 18.07 -4.61
N GLU A 499 19.03 17.37 -4.23
CA GLU A 499 19.31 15.99 -4.60
C GLU A 499 18.23 15.05 -4.04
N ALA A 500 17.83 15.26 -2.78
CA ALA A 500 16.73 14.51 -2.16
C ALA A 500 15.43 14.67 -2.96
N VAL A 501 15.04 15.91 -3.30
CA VAL A 501 13.85 16.19 -4.14
C VAL A 501 13.95 15.47 -5.48
N SER A 502 15.12 15.50 -6.13
CA SER A 502 15.34 14.85 -7.42
C SER A 502 15.12 13.33 -7.34
N MET A 503 15.63 12.68 -6.29
CA MET A 503 15.49 11.23 -6.10
C MET A 503 14.05 10.84 -5.73
N TYR A 504 13.40 11.55 -4.81
CA TYR A 504 11.99 11.29 -4.49
C TYR A 504 11.07 11.50 -5.71
N ARG A 505 11.33 12.50 -6.56
CA ARG A 505 10.58 12.67 -7.83
C ARG A 505 10.82 11.53 -8.82
N LYS A 506 11.99 10.88 -8.82
CA LYS A 506 12.22 9.67 -9.62
C LYS A 506 11.42 8.49 -9.05
N ALA A 507 11.44 8.29 -7.74
CA ALA A 507 10.63 7.27 -7.07
C ALA A 507 9.12 7.43 -7.38
N ILE A 508 8.59 8.65 -7.28
CA ILE A 508 7.19 8.98 -7.57
C ILE A 508 6.83 8.69 -9.04
N ARG A 509 7.74 8.96 -9.99
CA ARG A 509 7.50 8.64 -11.40
C ARG A 509 7.35 7.14 -11.65
N ILE A 510 8.05 6.31 -10.88
CA ILE A 510 7.96 4.85 -10.97
C ILE A 510 6.66 4.35 -10.31
N LYS A 511 6.34 4.84 -9.10
CA LYS A 511 5.14 4.43 -8.35
C LYS A 511 4.35 5.64 -7.84
N PRO A 512 3.49 6.25 -8.70
CA PRO A 512 2.77 7.48 -8.37
C PRO A 512 1.67 7.31 -7.32
N GLY A 513 1.31 6.07 -6.99
CA GLY A 513 0.29 5.73 -5.98
C GLY A 513 0.85 5.44 -4.57
N LYS A 514 2.15 5.61 -4.31
CA LYS A 514 2.75 5.37 -2.98
C LYS A 514 2.72 6.64 -2.14
N ALA A 515 1.81 6.72 -1.16
CA ALA A 515 1.57 7.93 -0.36
C ALA A 515 2.80 8.36 0.46
N GLU A 516 3.62 7.40 0.91
CA GLU A 516 4.87 7.61 1.66
C GLU A 516 5.83 8.51 0.89
N LEU A 517 5.97 8.33 -0.42
CA LEU A 517 6.91 9.12 -1.23
C LEU A 517 6.53 10.61 -1.26
N TYR A 518 5.23 10.92 -1.25
CA TYR A 518 4.76 12.31 -1.17
C TYR A 518 4.92 12.88 0.24
N GLN A 519 4.77 12.06 1.28
CA GLN A 519 5.01 12.49 2.65
C GLN A 519 6.50 12.76 2.91
N ASP A 520 7.40 11.89 2.42
CA ASP A 520 8.85 12.11 2.49
C ASP A 520 9.25 13.37 1.72
N LEU A 521 8.79 13.52 0.48
CA LEU A 521 9.06 14.72 -0.31
C LEU A 521 8.50 15.98 0.34
N GLY A 522 7.31 15.90 0.94
CA GLY A 522 6.72 16.99 1.73
C GLY A 522 7.59 17.37 2.93
N THR A 523 8.20 16.38 3.59
CA THR A 523 9.10 16.58 4.73
C THR A 523 10.40 17.25 4.29
N VAL A 524 10.98 16.82 3.16
CA VAL A 524 12.15 17.48 2.56
C VAL A 524 11.84 18.97 2.30
N PHE A 525 10.69 19.27 1.69
CA PHE A 525 10.29 20.66 1.43
C PHE A 525 10.04 21.46 2.72
N LEU A 526 9.41 20.83 3.73
CA LEU A 526 9.15 21.47 5.02
C LEU A 526 10.45 21.87 5.71
N MET A 527 11.42 20.95 5.77
CA MET A 527 12.73 21.20 6.38
C MET A 527 13.56 22.21 5.61
N HIS A 528 13.42 22.24 4.28
CA HIS A 528 14.06 23.25 3.43
C HIS A 528 13.33 24.62 3.47
N GLY A 529 12.20 24.73 4.18
CA GLY A 529 11.42 25.97 4.32
C GLY A 529 10.50 26.29 3.12
N GLN A 530 10.35 25.38 2.16
CA GLN A 530 9.46 25.53 1.02
C GLN A 530 8.03 25.09 1.37
N LEU A 531 7.36 25.91 2.18
CA LEU A 531 6.09 25.54 2.82
C LEU A 531 4.95 25.25 1.84
N ASP A 532 4.84 25.96 0.73
CA ASP A 532 3.81 25.70 -0.30
C ASP A 532 3.99 24.34 -0.97
N ASN A 533 5.23 24.00 -1.30
CA ASN A 533 5.55 22.70 -1.87
C ASN A 533 5.27 21.58 -0.86
N ALA A 534 5.61 21.78 0.42
CA ALA A 534 5.31 20.84 1.49
C ALA A 534 3.80 20.58 1.62
N VAL A 535 3.00 21.65 1.72
CA VAL A 535 1.53 21.56 1.76
C VAL A 535 0.99 20.80 0.55
N SER A 536 1.48 21.11 -0.65
CA SER A 536 1.04 20.41 -1.87
C SER A 536 1.35 18.92 -1.84
N GLN A 537 2.52 18.50 -1.35
CA GLN A 537 2.88 17.08 -1.34
C GLN A 537 2.15 16.31 -0.24
N PHE A 538 2.04 16.85 0.98
CA PHE A 538 1.23 16.22 2.03
C PHE A 538 -0.24 16.09 1.63
N SER A 539 -0.79 17.10 0.93
CA SER A 539 -2.16 17.01 0.39
C SER A 539 -2.31 15.91 -0.66
N ARG A 540 -1.29 15.67 -1.49
CA ARG A 540 -1.29 14.53 -2.44
C ARG A 540 -1.22 13.19 -1.72
N ALA A 541 -0.40 13.09 -0.67
CA ALA A 541 -0.35 11.90 0.18
C ALA A 541 -1.73 11.58 0.77
N LEU A 542 -2.45 12.59 1.27
CA LEU A 542 -3.81 12.44 1.81
C LEU A 542 -4.87 12.14 0.75
N LYS A 543 -4.71 12.60 -0.51
CA LYS A 543 -5.60 12.18 -1.60
C LYS A 543 -5.48 10.69 -1.92
N ILE A 544 -4.27 10.14 -1.79
CA ILE A 544 -4.00 8.71 -2.01
C ILE A 544 -4.44 7.91 -0.80
N ARG A 545 -4.10 8.38 0.41
CA ARG A 545 -4.43 7.73 1.68
C ARG A 545 -5.02 8.75 2.67
N PRO A 546 -6.36 8.90 2.71
CA PRO A 546 -7.02 9.94 3.50
C PRO A 546 -6.70 9.93 5.00
N ASN A 547 -6.51 8.75 5.60
CA ASN A 547 -6.24 8.64 7.04
C ASN A 547 -4.73 8.58 7.37
N PHE A 548 -3.86 9.04 6.46
CA PHE A 548 -2.42 8.91 6.65
C PHE A 548 -1.89 9.90 7.71
N VAL A 549 -1.74 9.41 8.94
CA VAL A 549 -1.34 10.19 10.13
C VAL A 549 -0.09 11.04 9.89
N ALA A 550 0.96 10.47 9.29
CA ALA A 550 2.22 11.20 9.03
C ALA A 550 2.01 12.39 8.07
N ALA A 551 1.15 12.24 7.07
CA ALA A 551 0.83 13.33 6.15
C ALA A 551 -0.04 14.41 6.80
N HIS A 552 -1.00 14.04 7.66
CA HIS A 552 -1.76 15.02 8.44
C HIS A 552 -0.87 15.82 9.40
N LEU A 553 0.06 15.15 10.11
CA LEU A 553 1.06 15.81 10.96
C LEU A 553 1.94 16.77 10.15
N GLY A 554 2.48 16.32 9.03
CA GLY A 554 3.30 17.14 8.13
C GLY A 554 2.55 18.37 7.61
N LEU A 555 1.28 18.18 7.21
CA LEU A 555 0.41 19.26 6.75
C LEU A 555 0.11 20.25 7.87
N ALA A 556 -0.18 19.77 9.08
CA ALA A 556 -0.41 20.61 10.25
C ALA A 556 0.82 21.49 10.56
N ARG A 557 2.01 20.89 10.59
CA ARG A 557 3.29 21.59 10.80
C ARG A 557 3.57 22.62 9.71
N ALA A 558 3.35 22.26 8.43
CA ALA A 558 3.54 23.17 7.31
C ALA A 558 2.55 24.36 7.37
N MET A 559 1.27 24.11 7.64
CA MET A 559 0.26 25.15 7.80
C MET A 559 0.55 26.07 8.99
N GLY A 560 0.97 25.49 10.13
CA GLY A 560 1.39 26.23 11.31
C GLY A 560 2.56 27.18 11.02
N ALA A 561 3.59 26.69 10.32
CA ALA A 561 4.74 27.49 9.87
C ALA A 561 4.34 28.63 8.91
N LYS A 562 3.30 28.42 8.09
CA LYS A 562 2.70 29.47 7.25
C LYS A 562 1.83 30.47 8.02
N GLY A 563 1.55 30.24 9.30
CA GLY A 563 0.62 31.06 10.08
C GLY A 563 -0.86 30.67 9.94
N ARG A 564 -1.18 29.63 9.17
CA ARG A 564 -2.56 29.11 8.96
C ARG A 564 -2.98 28.16 10.09
N ASN A 565 -3.14 28.69 11.28
CA ASN A 565 -3.23 27.87 12.51
C ASN A 565 -4.59 27.21 12.73
N GLU A 566 -5.67 27.79 12.21
CA GLU A 566 -6.99 27.13 12.20
C GLU A 566 -6.91 25.78 11.47
N GLU A 567 -6.25 25.76 10.31
CA GLU A 567 -6.05 24.56 9.51
C GLU A 567 -5.06 23.59 10.16
N ALA A 568 -4.00 24.10 10.78
CA ALA A 568 -3.06 23.28 11.55
C ALA A 568 -3.76 22.55 12.71
N ILE A 569 -4.57 23.26 13.50
CA ILE A 569 -5.36 22.70 14.60
C ILE A 569 -6.36 21.65 14.08
N ALA A 570 -7.02 21.91 12.95
CA ALA A 570 -7.95 20.96 12.34
C ALA A 570 -7.23 19.64 11.98
N HIS A 571 -6.05 19.71 11.38
CA HIS A 571 -5.28 18.51 11.06
C HIS A 571 -4.71 17.80 12.29
N PHE A 572 -4.24 18.52 13.32
CA PHE A 572 -3.84 17.88 14.59
C PHE A 572 -5.02 17.16 15.26
N ARG A 573 -6.23 17.75 15.21
CA ARG A 573 -7.45 17.10 15.71
C ARG A 573 -7.81 15.87 14.90
N GLU A 574 -7.66 15.90 13.58
CA GLU A 574 -7.90 14.72 12.75
C GLU A 574 -6.90 13.60 13.08
N VAL A 575 -5.62 13.92 13.33
CA VAL A 575 -4.64 12.93 13.82
C VAL A 575 -5.07 12.33 15.15
N LEU A 576 -5.50 13.15 16.12
CA LEU A 576 -5.96 12.66 17.43
C LEU A 576 -7.31 11.93 17.36
N LYS A 577 -8.08 12.13 16.30
CA LYS A 577 -9.30 11.37 16.01
C LYS A 577 -8.97 9.99 15.40
N ILE A 578 -8.01 9.94 14.46
CA ILE A 578 -7.53 8.69 13.84
C ILE A 578 -6.70 7.86 14.82
N ASN A 579 -5.85 8.52 15.61
CA ASN A 579 -4.96 7.90 16.60
C ASN A 579 -4.92 8.76 17.88
N PRO A 580 -5.83 8.50 18.84
CA PRO A 580 -5.90 9.23 20.11
C PRO A 580 -4.61 9.19 20.94
N GLY A 581 -3.79 8.13 20.76
CA GLY A 581 -2.51 7.96 21.46
C GLY A 581 -1.32 8.65 20.76
N ASN A 582 -1.54 9.42 19.70
CA ASN A 582 -0.45 10.08 18.98
C ASN A 582 0.18 11.22 19.81
N LEU A 583 1.30 10.90 20.47
CA LEU A 583 2.00 11.81 21.38
C LEU A 583 2.55 13.05 20.67
N GLU A 584 2.97 12.93 19.40
CA GLU A 584 3.47 14.07 18.61
C GLU A 584 2.37 15.09 18.33
N ALA A 585 1.22 14.65 17.83
CA ALA A 585 0.08 15.53 17.56
C ALA A 585 -0.42 16.20 18.84
N ALA A 586 -0.50 15.44 19.94
CA ALA A 586 -0.91 15.99 21.23
C ALA A 586 0.07 17.05 21.74
N ASN A 587 1.38 16.81 21.63
CA ASN A 587 2.41 17.76 22.03
C ASN A 587 2.39 19.01 21.16
N ASP A 588 2.36 18.86 19.83
CA ASP A 588 2.36 19.99 18.90
C ASP A 588 1.08 20.84 19.04
N LEU A 589 -0.07 20.21 19.25
CA LEU A 589 -1.32 20.91 19.51
C LEU A 589 -1.30 21.64 20.88
N ALA A 590 -0.75 21.01 21.92
CA ALA A 590 -0.55 21.64 23.22
C ALA A 590 0.37 22.86 23.11
N TRP A 591 1.45 22.76 22.33
CA TRP A 591 2.37 23.86 22.07
C TRP A 591 1.67 25.04 21.38
N VAL A 592 0.84 24.76 20.37
CA VAL A 592 0.02 25.79 19.70
C VAL A 592 -0.92 26.46 20.70
N PHE A 593 -1.67 25.67 21.48
CA PHE A 593 -2.59 26.22 22.49
C PHE A 593 -1.89 26.98 23.62
N ALA A 594 -0.63 26.69 23.91
CA ALA A 594 0.14 27.39 24.94
C ALA A 594 0.79 28.68 24.42
N THR A 595 1.34 28.67 23.20
CA THR A 595 2.34 29.67 22.81
C THR A 595 1.92 30.55 21.64
N TYR A 596 0.77 30.33 21.02
CA TYR A 596 0.44 31.06 19.79
C TYR A 596 0.30 32.59 20.01
N PRO A 597 0.86 33.46 19.14
CA PRO A 597 0.83 34.90 19.36
C PRO A 597 -0.56 35.53 19.38
N ASP A 598 -1.53 34.97 18.65
CA ASP A 598 -2.94 35.39 18.72
C ASP A 598 -3.68 34.64 19.84
N ALA A 599 -4.24 35.39 20.79
CA ALA A 599 -4.92 34.84 21.96
C ALA A 599 -6.12 33.97 21.62
N LYS A 600 -6.77 34.18 20.47
CA LYS A 600 -7.95 33.38 20.07
C LYS A 600 -7.63 31.91 19.80
N PHE A 601 -6.36 31.60 19.53
CA PHE A 601 -5.89 30.23 19.32
C PHE A 601 -5.22 29.63 20.54
N ARG A 602 -5.09 30.39 21.64
CA ARG A 602 -4.56 29.85 22.89
C ARG A 602 -5.68 29.25 23.73
N ASN A 603 -5.35 28.17 24.43
CA ASN A 603 -6.25 27.47 25.34
C ASN A 603 -5.41 26.79 26.43
N GLY A 604 -5.11 27.51 27.51
CA GLY A 604 -4.29 27.04 28.61
C GLY A 604 -4.75 25.70 29.23
N PRO A 605 -6.04 25.56 29.62
CA PRO A 605 -6.53 24.30 30.19
C PRO A 605 -6.35 23.09 29.26
N GLU A 606 -6.67 23.24 27.98
CA GLU A 606 -6.52 22.15 27.01
C GLU A 606 -5.05 21.86 26.70
N ALA A 607 -4.20 22.91 26.64
CA ALA A 607 -2.76 22.75 26.51
C ALA A 607 -2.17 21.94 27.67
N VAL A 608 -2.60 22.22 28.92
CA VAL A 608 -2.15 21.46 30.10
C VAL A 608 -2.64 20.02 30.03
N ARG A 609 -3.90 19.78 29.65
CA ARG A 609 -4.47 18.43 29.53
C ARG A 609 -3.65 17.57 28.55
N LEU A 610 -3.41 18.09 27.35
CA LEU A 610 -2.68 17.40 26.29
C LEU A 610 -1.19 17.21 26.65
N ALA A 611 -0.51 18.26 27.09
CA ALA A 611 0.92 18.16 27.43
C ALA A 611 1.16 17.22 28.63
N LYS A 612 0.26 17.22 29.63
CA LYS A 612 0.37 16.31 30.78
C LYS A 612 0.19 14.85 30.37
N MET A 613 -0.77 14.54 29.51
CA MET A 613 -0.95 13.20 28.94
C MET A 613 0.34 12.71 28.26
N VAL A 614 1.00 13.57 27.47
CA VAL A 614 2.28 13.24 26.82
C VAL A 614 3.40 13.03 27.85
N CYS A 615 3.49 13.89 28.87
CA CYS A 615 4.47 13.72 29.93
C CYS A 615 4.26 12.43 30.74
N GLU A 616 3.01 12.06 31.04
CA GLU A 616 2.68 10.81 31.74
C GLU A 616 3.06 9.59 30.89
N ALA A 617 2.72 9.60 29.59
CA ALA A 617 3.10 8.53 28.67
C ALA A 617 4.62 8.39 28.45
N THR A 618 5.38 9.48 28.63
CA THR A 618 6.84 9.50 28.52
C THR A 618 7.55 9.37 29.87
N GLU A 619 6.79 9.10 30.95
CA GLU A 619 7.27 9.06 32.34
C GLU A 619 8.09 10.31 32.74
N TYR A 620 7.80 11.46 32.12
CA TYR A 620 8.51 12.72 32.33
C TYR A 620 10.02 12.63 31.99
N LYS A 621 10.42 11.71 31.11
CA LYS A 621 11.83 11.45 30.74
C LYS A 621 12.30 12.15 29.46
N LEU A 622 11.46 12.96 28.82
CA LEU A 622 11.79 13.69 27.58
C LEU A 622 11.75 15.21 27.78
N PRO A 623 12.76 15.97 27.27
CA PRO A 623 12.85 17.41 27.54
C PRO A 623 11.80 18.23 26.78
N LEU A 624 11.48 17.86 25.54
CA LEU A 624 10.54 18.62 24.70
C LEU A 624 9.09 18.59 25.23
N PRO A 625 8.53 17.44 25.65
CA PRO A 625 7.21 17.43 26.31
C PRO A 625 7.18 18.22 27.61
N LEU A 626 8.23 18.15 28.43
CA LEU A 626 8.33 18.92 29.67
C LEU A 626 8.35 20.43 29.41
N ASP A 627 9.09 20.88 28.39
CA ASP A 627 9.09 22.29 27.99
C ASP A 627 7.71 22.75 27.48
N THR A 628 7.03 21.88 26.73
CA THR A 628 5.65 22.13 26.27
C THR A 628 4.68 22.24 27.45
N LEU A 629 4.78 21.34 28.44
CA LEU A 629 3.99 21.40 29.67
C LEU A 629 4.29 22.65 30.49
N ALA A 630 5.57 23.09 30.55
CA ALA A 630 5.94 24.33 31.20
C ALA A 630 5.30 25.56 30.53
N ALA A 631 5.30 25.61 29.20
CA ALA A 631 4.61 26.64 28.44
C ALA A 631 3.09 26.63 28.70
N ALA A 632 2.47 25.45 28.73
CA ALA A 632 1.04 25.30 29.02
C ALA A 632 0.66 25.76 30.44
N TYR A 633 1.49 25.45 31.43
CA TYR A 633 1.32 25.97 32.79
C TYR A 633 1.45 27.49 32.84
N ALA A 634 2.41 28.07 32.13
CA ALA A 634 2.60 29.52 32.08
C ALA A 634 1.39 30.23 31.45
N GLU A 635 0.85 29.70 30.35
CA GLU A 635 -0.37 30.23 29.71
C GLU A 635 -1.60 30.13 30.62
N SER A 636 -1.66 29.10 31.47
CA SER A 636 -2.72 28.94 32.48
C SER A 636 -2.49 29.78 33.76
N GLY A 637 -1.46 30.63 33.80
CA GLY A 637 -1.10 31.45 34.95
C GLY A 637 -0.42 30.70 36.10
N LEU A 638 -0.08 29.42 35.93
CA LEU A 638 0.55 28.56 36.93
C LEU A 638 2.08 28.68 36.89
N PHE A 639 2.59 29.89 37.12
CA PHE A 639 4.02 30.23 36.92
C PHE A 639 4.99 29.45 37.81
N ASP A 640 4.59 29.05 39.02
CA ASP A 640 5.45 28.26 39.90
C ASP A 640 5.70 26.86 39.32
N LYS A 641 4.63 26.21 38.84
CA LYS A 641 4.71 24.91 38.13
C LYS A 641 5.46 25.03 36.81
N ALA A 642 5.25 26.12 36.06
CA ALA A 642 5.95 26.37 34.81
C ALA A 642 7.47 26.47 35.03
N GLN A 643 7.91 27.19 36.07
CA GLN A 643 9.33 27.31 36.40
C GLN A 643 9.95 25.99 36.85
N GLU A 644 9.27 25.23 37.70
CA GLU A 644 9.75 23.91 38.15
C GLU A 644 9.91 22.95 36.97
N THR A 645 8.89 22.89 36.11
CA THR A 645 8.86 21.99 34.94
C THR A 645 9.90 22.40 33.90
N ALA A 646 10.06 23.70 33.60
CA ALA A 646 11.07 24.19 32.68
C ALA A 646 12.51 23.94 33.18
N LYS A 647 12.77 24.04 34.50
CA LYS A 647 14.07 23.66 35.08
C LYS A 647 14.38 22.18 34.86
N LYS A 648 13.39 21.30 35.10
CA LYS A 648 13.52 19.85 34.83
C LYS A 648 13.80 19.58 33.35
N ALA A 649 13.06 20.23 32.45
CA ALA A 649 13.27 20.15 31.01
C ALA A 649 14.69 20.59 30.60
N GLY A 650 15.17 21.70 31.15
CA GLY A 650 16.50 22.25 30.85
C GLY A 650 17.64 21.34 31.31
N ILE A 651 17.55 20.77 32.52
CA ILE A 651 18.54 19.79 33.03
C ILE A 651 18.64 18.60 32.08
N LEU A 652 17.50 18.06 31.67
CA LEU A 652 17.42 16.90 30.80
C LEU A 652 17.89 17.20 29.37
N ALA A 653 17.55 18.36 28.82
CA ALA A 653 18.04 18.80 27.52
C ALA A 653 19.57 18.93 27.52
N LYS A 654 20.14 19.48 28.59
CA LYS A 654 21.59 19.61 28.76
C LYS A 654 22.28 18.24 28.92
N SER A 655 21.72 17.35 29.73
CA SER A 655 22.30 16.02 29.95
C SER A 655 22.19 15.10 28.73
N THR A 656 21.28 15.39 27.80
CA THR A 656 21.10 14.64 26.54
C THR A 656 21.78 15.31 25.33
N GLY A 657 22.58 16.37 25.54
CA GLY A 657 23.35 17.03 24.48
C GLY A 657 22.53 17.92 23.53
N GLN A 658 21.29 18.28 23.91
CA GLN A 658 20.40 19.12 23.09
C GLN A 658 20.63 20.61 23.38
N GLU A 659 21.81 21.13 23.00
CA GLU A 659 22.24 22.49 23.37
C GLU A 659 21.29 23.60 22.89
N ARG A 660 20.76 23.48 21.68
CA ARG A 660 19.81 24.46 21.12
C ARG A 660 18.50 24.49 21.90
N LEU A 661 17.94 23.32 22.20
CA LEU A 661 16.71 23.20 22.98
C LEU A 661 16.93 23.73 24.41
N TRP A 662 18.07 23.40 25.03
CA TRP A 662 18.44 23.92 26.34
C TRP A 662 18.48 25.45 26.35
N ALA A 663 19.11 26.08 25.35
CA ALA A 663 19.18 27.55 25.26
C ALA A 663 17.78 28.18 25.09
N ASP A 664 16.90 27.56 24.30
CA ASP A 664 15.53 28.02 24.13
C ASP A 664 14.68 27.85 25.40
N ILE A 665 14.86 26.76 26.15
CA ILE A 665 14.23 26.53 27.46
C ILE A 665 14.69 27.59 28.46
N GLU A 666 15.99 27.88 28.56
CA GLU A 666 16.51 28.90 29.48
C GLU A 666 15.94 30.29 29.17
N ARG A 667 15.80 30.64 27.88
CA ARG A 667 15.18 31.91 27.47
C ARG A 667 13.71 31.98 27.89
N ARG A 668 12.95 30.89 27.74
CA ARG A 668 11.55 30.80 28.19
C ARG A 668 11.44 30.85 29.72
N LEU A 669 12.33 30.16 30.43
CA LEU A 669 12.37 30.16 31.89
C LEU A 669 12.55 31.57 32.47
N GLN A 670 13.33 32.43 31.82
CA GLN A 670 13.44 33.84 32.22
C GLN A 670 12.09 34.57 32.13
N SER A 671 11.30 34.33 31.08
CA SER A 671 9.96 34.91 30.94
C SER A 671 9.03 34.43 32.06
N TYR A 672 9.10 33.15 32.41
CA TYR A 672 8.27 32.57 33.47
C TYR A 672 8.62 33.11 34.87
N ARG A 673 9.91 33.39 35.14
CA ARG A 673 10.36 34.07 36.37
C ARG A 673 9.78 35.47 36.51
N SER A 674 9.59 36.17 35.39
CA SER A 674 8.93 37.47 35.33
C SER A 674 7.39 37.39 35.27
N LYS A 675 6.80 36.22 35.57
CA LYS A 675 5.35 35.95 35.50
C LYS A 675 4.74 36.29 34.14
N ARG A 676 5.47 36.02 33.06
CA ARG A 676 5.01 36.24 31.67
C ARG A 676 5.01 34.93 30.90
N ALA A 677 3.87 34.59 30.32
CA ALA A 677 3.76 33.45 29.40
C ALA A 677 4.58 33.72 28.13
N PHE A 678 5.17 32.66 27.58
CA PHE A 678 5.92 32.75 26.34
C PHE A 678 4.96 32.70 25.15
N CYS A 679 5.07 33.66 24.24
CA CYS A 679 4.39 33.60 22.96
C CYS A 679 5.42 33.48 21.84
N SER A 680 5.17 32.60 20.87
CA SER A 680 5.98 32.50 19.66
C SER A 680 5.95 33.84 18.91
N PRO A 681 7.08 34.24 18.30
CA PRO A 681 7.16 35.49 17.54
C PRO A 681 6.19 35.47 16.35
N ARG A 682 5.56 36.61 16.05
CA ARG A 682 4.74 36.75 14.84
C ARG A 682 5.62 36.66 13.60
N ASN A 683 5.20 35.90 12.60
CA ASN A 683 5.94 35.77 11.33
C ASN A 683 5.71 37.03 10.48
N PRO A 684 6.73 37.88 10.26
CA PRO A 684 6.55 39.20 9.64
C PRO A 684 5.99 39.15 8.20
N LYS A 685 6.14 38.03 7.48
CA LYS A 685 5.57 37.85 6.13
C LYS A 685 4.03 37.78 6.12
N THR A 686 3.40 37.37 7.22
CA THR A 686 1.93 37.26 7.30
C THR A 686 1.23 38.62 7.49
N GLU A 687 1.96 39.66 7.88
CA GLU A 687 1.41 41.00 8.08
C GLU A 687 1.13 41.71 6.75
N VAL A 688 1.96 41.47 5.73
CA VAL A 688 1.79 41.99 4.36
C VAL A 688 0.62 41.30 3.64
N GLU A 689 0.45 39.98 3.84
CA GLU A 689 -0.65 39.23 3.24
C GLU A 689 -1.99 39.48 3.96
N SER A 690 -2.00 39.64 5.29
CA SER A 690 -3.23 39.92 6.05
C SER A 690 -3.75 41.35 5.83
N THR A 691 -2.88 42.34 5.59
CA THR A 691 -3.30 43.69 5.14
C THR A 691 -3.77 43.71 3.68
N HIS A 692 -3.30 42.79 2.83
CA HIS A 692 -3.83 42.62 1.48
C HIS A 692 -5.19 41.89 1.49
N LEU A 693 -5.37 40.86 2.31
CA LEU A 693 -6.63 40.12 2.46
C LEU A 693 -7.73 40.95 3.16
N SER A 694 -7.40 41.84 4.09
CA SER A 694 -8.40 42.73 4.72
C SER A 694 -8.92 43.79 3.75
N LYS A 695 -8.08 44.25 2.80
CA LYS A 695 -8.52 45.10 1.69
C LYS A 695 -9.40 44.34 0.69
N LEU A 696 -9.06 43.10 0.35
CA LEU A 696 -9.86 42.24 -0.54
C LEU A 696 -11.24 41.88 0.07
N LYS A 697 -11.33 41.63 1.38
CA LYS A 697 -12.62 41.37 2.07
C LYS A 697 -13.56 42.58 2.12
N THR A 698 -13.04 43.79 1.91
CA THR A 698 -13.87 45.00 1.85
C THR A 698 -14.43 45.21 0.43
N GLU A 699 -13.75 44.71 -0.61
CA GLU A 699 -14.23 44.74 -2.00
C GLU A 699 -15.16 43.55 -2.34
N GLU A 700 -15.05 42.41 -1.65
CA GLU A 700 -15.95 41.25 -1.83
C GLU A 700 -17.38 41.46 -1.30
N LYS A 701 -17.61 42.43 -0.41
CA LYS A 701 -18.95 42.73 0.12
C LYS A 701 -19.89 43.45 -0.87
N ASN A 702 -19.37 43.87 -2.03
CA ASN A 702 -20.16 44.49 -3.11
C ASN A 702 -20.36 43.58 -4.34
N ARG A 703 -20.07 42.28 -4.23
CA ARG A 703 -20.33 41.29 -5.30
C ARG A 703 -21.39 40.25 -4.90
N HIS A 704 -22.53 40.72 -4.44
CA HIS A 704 -23.78 39.95 -4.52
C HIS A 704 -24.74 40.69 -5.44
N LEU A 705 -24.58 40.41 -6.73
CA LEU A 705 -25.49 40.53 -7.87
C LEU A 705 -24.62 40.20 -9.09
N TRP A 706 -25.19 39.56 -10.12
CA TRP A 706 -24.55 38.98 -11.32
C TRP A 706 -24.33 37.46 -11.31
N HIS A 707 -25.45 36.73 -11.42
CA HIS A 707 -25.54 35.63 -12.38
C HIS A 707 -25.55 36.21 -13.81
N GLY A 708 -24.76 35.66 -14.72
CA GLY A 708 -24.86 35.97 -16.16
C GLY A 708 -23.53 35.90 -16.90
N SER A 709 -23.39 34.88 -17.75
CA SER A 709 -22.60 34.81 -18.99
C SER A 709 -21.64 35.97 -19.32
N GLY A 710 -20.34 35.68 -19.46
CA GLY A 710 -19.42 36.59 -20.13
C GLY A 710 -17.95 36.21 -20.00
N LYS A 711 -17.39 35.57 -21.05
CA LYS A 711 -15.94 35.50 -21.29
C LYS A 711 -15.36 36.92 -21.26
N LYS A 712 -14.29 37.14 -20.48
CA LYS A 712 -13.24 38.10 -20.81
C LYS A 712 -11.87 37.45 -20.62
N SER A 713 -11.12 37.48 -21.71
CA SER A 713 -9.79 36.91 -21.87
C SER A 713 -8.75 37.74 -21.11
N GLU A 714 -8.12 37.14 -20.11
CA GLU A 714 -6.73 37.47 -19.80
C GLU A 714 -5.86 36.69 -20.79
N SER A 715 -5.07 37.41 -21.58
CA SER A 715 -4.07 36.87 -22.49
C SER A 715 -3.07 36.00 -21.72
N ARG A 716 -3.18 34.67 -21.86
CA ARG A 716 -2.23 33.70 -21.31
C ARG A 716 -0.93 33.76 -22.09
N VAL A 717 0.03 34.52 -21.57
CA VAL A 717 1.40 34.57 -22.09
C VAL A 717 2.06 33.20 -21.90
N ARG A 718 2.67 32.67 -22.95
CA ARG A 718 3.49 31.47 -22.92
C ARG A 718 4.96 31.84 -23.04
N ILE A 719 5.84 31.00 -22.49
CA ILE A 719 7.28 31.22 -22.55
C ILE A 719 7.93 29.92 -23.04
N SER A 720 8.80 30.05 -24.05
CA SER A 720 9.59 28.97 -24.64
C SER A 720 11.05 29.13 -24.22
N ILE A 721 11.75 28.03 -23.98
CA ILE A 721 13.11 28.05 -23.42
C ILE A 721 14.02 27.10 -24.18
N ILE A 722 15.25 27.54 -24.46
CA ILE A 722 16.38 26.69 -24.83
C ILE A 722 17.32 26.63 -23.64
N SER A 723 17.56 25.45 -23.10
CA SER A 723 18.48 25.21 -21.99
C SER A 723 19.70 24.46 -22.50
N VAL A 724 20.90 24.99 -22.25
CA VAL A 724 22.18 24.34 -22.62
C VAL A 724 23.16 24.35 -21.45
N LYS A 725 24.05 23.35 -21.38
CA LYS A 725 25.03 23.23 -20.28
C LYS A 725 26.25 24.14 -20.46
N GLU A 726 26.62 24.45 -21.70
CA GLU A 726 27.87 25.12 -22.01
C GLU A 726 27.65 26.48 -22.66
N GLN A 727 28.40 27.49 -22.21
CA GLN A 727 28.31 28.87 -22.69
C GLN A 727 28.58 29.02 -24.20
N PRO A 728 29.55 28.30 -24.82
CA PRO A 728 29.80 28.40 -26.26
C PRO A 728 28.59 28.00 -27.11
N ILE A 729 27.87 26.97 -26.68
CA ILE A 729 26.65 26.49 -27.35
C ILE A 729 25.54 27.55 -27.24
N ALA A 730 25.38 28.17 -26.07
CA ALA A 730 24.42 29.27 -25.91
C ALA A 730 24.74 30.47 -26.81
N GLN A 731 26.03 30.78 -27.00
CA GLN A 731 26.48 31.85 -27.88
C GLN A 731 26.26 31.52 -29.36
N GLU A 732 26.44 30.26 -29.77
CA GLU A 732 26.15 29.78 -31.12
C GLU A 732 24.65 29.89 -31.44
N ILE A 733 23.78 29.44 -30.54
CA ILE A 733 22.32 29.55 -30.69
C ILE A 733 21.89 31.01 -30.82
N LEU A 734 22.46 31.93 -30.03
CA LEU A 734 22.18 33.36 -30.17
C LEU A 734 22.64 33.94 -31.50
N ARG A 735 23.76 33.46 -32.07
CA ARG A 735 24.21 33.90 -33.41
C ARG A 735 23.24 33.41 -34.48
N GLU A 736 22.81 32.15 -34.41
CA GLU A 736 21.81 31.60 -35.34
C GLU A 736 20.47 32.32 -35.25
N LEU A 737 19.97 32.59 -34.03
CA LEU A 737 18.75 33.37 -33.82
C LEU A 737 18.88 34.80 -34.40
N LYS A 738 20.04 35.46 -34.21
CA LYS A 738 20.31 36.79 -34.80
C LYS A 738 20.41 36.76 -36.34
N ALA A 739 20.78 35.61 -36.92
CA ALA A 739 20.81 35.39 -38.36
C ALA A 739 19.44 34.99 -38.95
N GLY A 740 18.38 34.97 -38.13
CA GLY A 740 17.01 34.62 -38.56
C GLY A 740 16.63 33.16 -38.37
N GLY A 741 17.40 32.39 -37.61
CA GLY A 741 17.11 30.99 -37.30
C GLY A 741 15.80 30.79 -36.54
N ASN A 742 15.11 29.66 -36.79
CA ASN A 742 13.83 29.36 -36.16
C ASN A 742 14.03 28.86 -34.72
N PHE A 743 13.45 29.58 -33.75
CA PHE A 743 13.58 29.24 -32.33
C PHE A 743 13.10 27.82 -32.00
N SER A 744 12.00 27.36 -32.60
CA SER A 744 11.45 26.02 -32.38
C SER A 744 12.36 24.91 -32.93
N GLU A 745 13.06 25.16 -34.04
CA GLU A 745 14.03 24.22 -34.59
C GLU A 745 15.30 24.15 -33.72
N LEU A 746 15.78 25.29 -33.23
CA LEU A 746 16.93 25.36 -32.33
C LEU A 746 16.64 24.72 -30.97
N VAL A 747 15.41 24.81 -30.46
CA VAL A 747 14.96 24.05 -29.28
C VAL A 747 15.09 22.55 -29.53
N ARG A 748 14.67 22.05 -30.70
CA ARG A 748 14.79 20.61 -31.05
C ARG A 748 16.24 20.17 -31.22
N ARG A 749 17.12 21.07 -31.65
CA ARG A 749 18.53 20.75 -31.92
C ARG A 749 19.40 20.80 -30.66
N TYR A 750 19.12 21.70 -29.72
CA TYR A 750 20.05 22.02 -28.62
C TYR A 750 19.49 21.85 -27.20
N SER A 751 18.17 21.73 -26.98
CA SER A 751 17.60 21.65 -25.62
C SER A 751 17.91 20.31 -24.94
N ILE A 752 17.96 20.29 -23.59
CA ILE A 752 18.42 19.14 -22.74
C ILE A 752 17.29 18.58 -21.81
N GLY A 753 16.01 18.88 -22.07
CA GLY A 753 14.80 18.33 -21.40
C GLY A 753 14.28 16.98 -21.95
N PRO A 754 12.96 16.67 -21.99
CA PRO A 754 12.41 15.50 -22.70
C PRO A 754 11.57 15.94 -23.92
N GLY A 755 11.88 15.47 -25.15
CA GLY A 755 11.05 15.72 -26.36
C GLY A 755 11.76 16.23 -27.62
N ALA A 756 12.97 16.80 -27.53
CA ALA A 756 13.90 16.90 -28.65
C ALA A 756 14.47 15.51 -29.01
N GLU A 757 15.03 15.33 -30.21
CA GLU A 757 15.66 14.04 -30.60
C GLU A 757 16.79 13.62 -29.64
N HIS A 758 17.32 14.53 -28.81
CA HIS A 758 18.28 14.26 -27.72
C HIS A 758 17.76 14.63 -26.32
N GLY A 759 16.43 14.74 -26.18
CA GLY A 759 15.76 15.16 -24.96
C GLY A 759 15.78 16.68 -24.80
N GLY A 760 14.62 17.33 -24.96
CA GLY A 760 14.41 18.79 -24.89
C GLY A 760 12.94 19.12 -24.65
N ASP A 761 12.58 19.72 -23.51
CA ASP A 761 11.20 20.14 -23.23
C ASP A 761 10.82 21.29 -24.19
N ILE A 762 9.78 21.10 -25.00
CA ILE A 762 8.92 22.23 -25.41
C ILE A 762 7.89 22.39 -24.28
N GLY A 763 8.38 22.79 -23.11
CA GLY A 763 7.52 23.09 -21.97
C GLY A 763 7.09 24.53 -22.05
N TYR A 764 5.81 24.78 -22.34
CA TYR A 764 5.21 26.08 -22.06
C TYR A 764 5.20 26.28 -20.55
N ILE A 765 6.14 27.05 -20.02
CA ILE A 765 6.20 27.31 -18.59
C ILE A 765 5.33 28.53 -18.30
N ALA A 766 4.32 28.36 -17.43
CA ALA A 766 3.58 29.50 -16.94
C ALA A 766 4.53 30.39 -16.13
N PRO A 767 4.43 31.72 -16.21
CA PRO A 767 5.34 32.61 -15.49
C PRO A 767 5.42 32.34 -13.97
N GLY A 768 4.40 31.70 -13.38
CA GLY A 768 4.38 31.30 -11.96
C GLY A 768 5.25 30.09 -11.60
N ASP A 769 5.62 29.26 -12.57
CA ASP A 769 6.41 28.02 -12.37
C ASP A 769 7.90 28.22 -12.64
N MET A 770 8.32 29.44 -13.01
CA MET A 770 9.72 29.80 -13.24
C MET A 770 10.46 30.14 -11.96
N VAL A 771 11.74 29.76 -11.92
CA VAL A 771 12.69 30.30 -10.94
C VAL A 771 12.82 31.82 -11.13
N GLU A 772 12.99 32.54 -10.03
CA GLU A 772 12.86 34.00 -9.97
C GLU A 772 13.74 34.74 -11.00
N ASP A 773 14.97 34.27 -11.21
CA ASP A 773 15.93 34.84 -12.18
C ASP A 773 15.44 34.73 -13.64
N LEU A 774 14.84 33.61 -14.02
CA LEU A 774 14.30 33.40 -15.37
C LEU A 774 12.98 34.16 -15.56
N ARG A 775 12.17 34.23 -14.50
CA ARG A 775 10.88 34.93 -14.51
C ARG A 775 11.03 36.43 -14.76
N ALA A 776 11.98 37.07 -14.10
CA ALA A 776 12.24 38.50 -14.26
C ALA A 776 12.64 38.86 -15.71
N VAL A 777 13.51 38.04 -16.32
CA VAL A 777 13.91 38.21 -17.72
C VAL A 777 12.73 38.01 -18.66
N ALA A 778 11.95 36.94 -18.46
CA ALA A 778 10.84 36.60 -19.34
C ALA A 778 9.70 37.65 -19.31
N MET A 779 9.43 38.26 -18.16
CA MET A 779 8.39 39.29 -18.04
C MET A 779 8.73 40.56 -18.84
N ASN A 780 10.02 40.90 -18.94
CA ASN A 780 10.51 42.09 -19.65
C ASN A 780 10.61 41.93 -21.17
N LEU A 781 10.48 40.71 -21.70
CA LEU A 781 10.45 40.47 -23.15
C LEU A 781 9.11 40.88 -23.77
N LYS A 782 9.14 41.34 -25.02
CA LYS A 782 7.94 41.45 -25.87
C LYS A 782 7.61 40.10 -26.51
N VAL A 783 6.36 39.87 -26.89
CA VAL A 783 5.96 38.65 -27.63
C VAL A 783 6.78 38.57 -28.93
N GLY A 784 7.35 37.40 -29.21
CA GLY A 784 8.27 37.15 -30.32
C GLY A 784 9.73 37.53 -30.05
N GLN A 785 10.03 38.14 -28.90
CA GLN A 785 11.40 38.48 -28.51
C GLN A 785 12.03 37.36 -27.68
N TYR A 786 13.30 37.08 -27.96
CA TYR A 786 14.12 36.18 -27.15
C TYR A 786 15.16 36.97 -26.31
N SER A 787 15.54 36.41 -25.17
CA SER A 787 16.56 36.95 -24.28
C SER A 787 17.96 36.76 -24.86
N GLY A 788 18.94 37.48 -24.29
CA GLY A 788 20.33 37.02 -24.36
C GLY A 788 20.53 35.73 -23.56
N THR A 789 21.78 35.33 -23.36
CA THR A 789 22.10 34.18 -22.53
C THR A 789 21.87 34.54 -21.06
N VAL A 790 21.01 33.79 -20.39
CA VAL A 790 20.80 33.88 -18.94
C VAL A 790 21.53 32.73 -18.27
N GLU A 791 22.57 33.04 -17.52
CA GLU A 791 23.30 32.05 -16.73
C GLU A 791 22.59 31.79 -15.40
N THR A 792 22.42 30.53 -15.04
CA THR A 792 21.93 30.11 -13.73
C THR A 792 22.85 29.00 -13.20
N GLY A 793 22.72 28.65 -11.92
CA GLY A 793 23.46 27.51 -11.34
C GLY A 793 23.23 26.15 -12.04
N ASN A 794 22.24 26.06 -12.93
CA ASN A 794 21.87 24.85 -13.66
C ASN A 794 22.26 24.89 -15.16
N GLY A 795 22.96 25.94 -15.62
CA GLY A 795 23.39 26.11 -17.01
C GLY A 795 22.93 27.44 -17.63
N TYR A 796 22.94 27.50 -18.96
CA TYR A 796 22.65 28.69 -19.75
C TYR A 796 21.31 28.58 -20.47
N PHE A 797 20.51 29.64 -20.39
CA PHE A 797 19.12 29.66 -20.85
C PHE A 797 18.90 30.79 -21.86
N ILE A 798 18.13 30.51 -22.91
CA ILE A 798 17.62 31.51 -23.86
C ILE A 798 16.10 31.40 -23.85
N ILE A 799 15.42 32.50 -23.56
CA ILE A 799 13.99 32.53 -23.27
C ILE A 799 13.29 33.34 -24.35
N MET A 800 12.21 32.83 -24.94
CA MET A 800 11.36 33.58 -25.87
C MET A 800 9.94 33.69 -25.32
N LYS A 801 9.38 34.89 -25.32
CA LYS A 801 7.97 35.11 -24.95
C LYS A 801 7.07 34.86 -26.15
N THR A 802 6.07 34.01 -26.00
CA THR A 802 5.13 33.62 -27.05
C THR A 802 3.69 33.93 -26.62
N ASP A 803 2.80 34.13 -27.60
CA ASP A 803 1.37 34.27 -27.37
C ASP A 803 0.68 32.94 -27.68
N GLU A 804 -0.37 32.58 -26.93
CA GLU A 804 -1.14 31.35 -27.15
C GLU A 804 -1.76 31.29 -28.57
N ARG A 805 -1.95 32.44 -29.21
CA ARG A 805 -2.62 32.56 -30.51
C ARG A 805 -1.72 32.37 -31.74
N SER A 806 -0.41 32.23 -31.57
CA SER A 806 0.54 32.04 -32.69
C SER A 806 1.05 30.60 -32.80
N SER A 807 0.13 29.62 -32.80
CA SER A 807 0.43 28.28 -33.34
C SER A 807 -0.09 28.21 -34.78
N PRO A 808 0.65 27.61 -35.73
CA PRO A 808 0.11 27.38 -37.07
C PRO A 808 -1.15 26.53 -36.98
N GLN A 809 -2.14 26.89 -37.79
CA GLN A 809 -3.40 26.19 -37.96
C GLN A 809 -3.19 24.68 -38.13
N THR A 810 -4.07 23.93 -37.47
CA THR A 810 -4.37 22.52 -37.73
C THR A 810 -4.56 22.23 -39.22
N LEU A 811 -4.06 21.08 -39.65
CA LEU A 811 -4.52 20.34 -40.84
C LEU A 811 -4.53 18.84 -40.48
N PRO A 812 -5.48 18.04 -40.98
CA PRO A 812 -6.90 18.09 -40.66
C PRO A 812 -7.43 16.74 -40.10
N GLU A 813 -8.49 16.79 -39.29
CA GLU A 813 -9.37 15.63 -39.10
C GLU A 813 -10.25 15.49 -40.35
N GLU A 814 -10.08 14.39 -41.10
CA GLU A 814 -11.12 13.92 -42.01
C GLU A 814 -12.19 13.20 -41.18
N THR A 815 -13.31 13.87 -40.96
CA THR A 815 -14.59 13.20 -40.76
C THR A 815 -15.46 13.51 -41.98
N GLN A 816 -15.83 12.46 -42.73
CA GLN A 816 -16.94 12.55 -43.68
C GLN A 816 -18.25 12.30 -42.93
N GLU A 817 -19.11 13.32 -42.92
CA GLU A 817 -20.53 13.21 -42.64
C GLU A 817 -21.23 12.31 -43.67
N ILE A 818 -22.26 11.57 -43.23
CA ILE A 818 -23.51 11.46 -43.99
C ILE A 818 -24.66 11.84 -43.05
N PRO A 819 -25.65 12.63 -43.52
CA PRO A 819 -26.43 13.52 -42.67
C PRO A 819 -27.81 12.97 -42.32
N GLY A 820 -28.35 13.42 -41.19
CA GLY A 820 -29.77 13.25 -40.91
C GLY A 820 -30.19 13.60 -39.49
N ILE A 821 -30.97 14.68 -39.40
CA ILE A 821 -32.02 14.97 -38.40
C ILE A 821 -31.64 15.93 -37.25
N ASN A 822 -31.97 17.19 -37.56
CA ASN A 822 -32.55 18.27 -36.75
C ASN A 822 -33.01 18.01 -35.30
N SER A 823 -32.64 19.01 -34.47
CA SER A 823 -33.43 19.74 -33.46
C SER A 823 -33.89 18.92 -32.23
N LYS A 824 -33.76 19.39 -30.99
CA LYS A 824 -34.01 20.70 -30.39
C LYS A 824 -33.26 20.77 -29.05
#